data_AF-A0A515A3P5-F1
#
_entry.id   AF-A0A515A3P5-F1
#
_cell.length_a   1.000
_cell.length_b   1.000
_cell.length_c   1.000
_cell.angle_alpha   90.00
_cell.angle_beta   90.00
_cell.angle_gamma   90.00
#
_symmetry.space_group_name_H-M   'P 1'
#
loop_
_entity.id
_entity.type
_entity.pdbx_description
1 polymer ?
#
loop_
_entity_poly.entity_id
_entity_poly.type
_entity_poly.pdbx_seq_one_letter_code
_entity_poly.pdbx_strand_id
1 'polypeptide(L)'
;MALFLRYLLLTMFGVAIQGGNPLFAKPTWTFSVVVAVEKRTADLYQLAYSKTITQIVNEQLATINANFNSSPNFNGIYNFRVDSVYVFDGAVGDEIARPHPRYMYGIVINGFSDITSGGGWYGSSQTIYHNWKWDYFDGPFAQTATDGLTHEFGHARGAIDIYALQVDAQKNPVNGTSFAAVNSIMNYPYGNVVWDEHTTNLLNATGGDPIVGDTWITDAFPNSIGIKAIDSQGKPLRNVQLDIYTVNWYSNAVTGNAIYTVITNPNGIYSFSRNPYYPLSSGFPWNIEYCNFLVKATYNSVVVYKWMPLYDVQNAYFRNGANSVYNAEIQFPASTPVITLNSVSTTSVCPGNTIDASFTVSGNFEPDNTFSLQLVDSFGMATTLASGNGTNGTTITGKIPTGYYSTKFGYLVRVVSNKPSVKSDGIVIALNALPTATLKDNGPLSGTLTSVTLTAGGGTSYAFGGPGLVSQNPTSGTAIVNASGIYSVTVTSSTGCSNTASLALAGTDLTPTLVLPQANFAATGSVANLVVNLFEVAGLPTTMSNVAITITAPAGYTISFDPSSTRINVLGGTENPVAIDNSNWSVTSSLANRQLSLVMKANQFIGAGGKVALGFSVTRTSANSGSTSTITVNISDDATKGYDGNTANNVYARIINGL
;
A
#
# COMPACT_ATOMS: atom_id res chain seq x y z
N MET A 1 -12.99 64.80 -70.78
CA MET A 1 -12.64 64.69 -69.35
C MET A 1 -12.18 63.26 -69.11
N ALA A 2 -10.92 63.11 -68.67
CA ALA A 2 -10.06 61.92 -68.64
C ALA A 2 -10.74 60.62 -68.15
N LEU A 3 -10.73 59.53 -68.95
CA LEU A 3 -9.81 58.36 -68.99
C LEU A 3 -9.86 57.47 -67.70
N PHE A 4 -10.47 56.27 -67.67
CA PHE A 4 -10.22 54.92 -68.28
C PHE A 4 -9.16 54.01 -67.58
N LEU A 5 -9.53 52.71 -67.50
CA LEU A 5 -8.77 51.44 -67.23
C LEU A 5 -8.55 51.03 -65.75
N ARG A 6 -9.12 49.94 -65.19
CA ARG A 6 -9.11 48.46 -65.44
C ARG A 6 -7.78 47.71 -65.14
N TYR A 7 -7.86 46.77 -64.18
CA TYR A 7 -7.23 45.43 -64.03
C TYR A 7 -5.71 45.23 -64.20
N LEU A 8 -5.04 44.63 -63.19
CA LEU A 8 -4.59 43.21 -63.12
C LEU A 8 -3.30 43.00 -62.27
N LEU A 9 -3.31 41.91 -61.49
CA LEU A 9 -2.27 41.15 -60.77
C LEU A 9 -0.77 41.52 -60.94
N LEU A 10 0.00 41.42 -59.83
CA LEU A 10 1.11 40.45 -59.73
C LEU A 10 1.56 40.20 -58.26
N THR A 11 2.06 38.98 -58.07
CA THR A 11 2.42 38.23 -56.85
C THR A 11 3.82 38.51 -56.27
N MET A 12 4.00 38.09 -55.00
CA MET A 12 5.25 37.73 -54.30
C MET A 12 6.30 38.82 -53.98
N PHE A 13 6.49 39.13 -52.69
CA PHE A 13 7.62 38.66 -51.84
C PHE A 13 7.50 39.32 -50.45
N GLY A 14 7.89 38.58 -49.42
CA GLY A 14 7.59 38.88 -48.01
C GLY A 14 8.30 40.10 -47.42
N VAL A 15 7.72 40.63 -46.36
CA VAL A 15 8.29 40.66 -45.00
C VAL A 15 7.10 40.73 -44.05
N ALA A 16 6.99 39.77 -43.13
CA ALA A 16 6.11 39.88 -41.98
C ALA A 16 6.65 41.02 -41.10
N ILE A 17 5.99 42.18 -41.14
CA ILE A 17 6.14 43.17 -40.07
C ILE A 17 5.46 42.54 -38.85
N GLN A 18 6.25 41.94 -37.98
CA GLN A 18 5.81 41.62 -36.62
C GLN A 18 5.24 42.91 -36.03
N GLY A 19 3.99 42.85 -35.57
CA GLY A 19 3.38 43.92 -34.79
C GLY A 19 4.20 44.15 -33.52
N GLY A 20 5.15 45.07 -33.59
CA GLY A 20 5.73 45.68 -32.41
C GLY A 20 4.64 46.54 -31.77
N ASN A 21 4.20 46.15 -30.58
CA ASN A 21 3.47 47.07 -29.70
C ASN A 21 4.26 48.39 -29.61
N PRO A 22 3.62 49.57 -29.69
CA PRO A 22 4.32 50.81 -29.46
C PRO A 22 4.88 50.78 -28.03
N LEU A 23 6.20 50.83 -27.88
CA LEU A 23 6.89 51.07 -26.63
C LEU A 23 6.47 52.47 -26.14
N PHE A 24 5.44 52.55 -25.30
CA PHE A 24 5.18 53.77 -24.54
C PHE A 24 6.42 54.07 -23.71
N ALA A 25 6.96 55.29 -23.85
CA ALA A 25 8.06 55.74 -23.00
C ALA A 25 7.63 55.64 -21.53
N LYS A 26 8.53 55.16 -20.66
CA LYS A 26 8.27 55.07 -19.23
C LYS A 26 7.90 56.46 -18.67
N PRO A 27 6.88 56.57 -17.80
CA PRO A 27 6.58 57.84 -17.12
C PRO A 27 7.74 58.27 -16.25
N THR A 28 7.98 59.58 -16.15
CA THR A 28 8.95 60.13 -15.18
C THR A 28 8.26 60.36 -13.84
N TRP A 29 8.74 59.68 -12.82
CA TRP A 29 8.32 59.88 -11.43
C TRP A 29 9.24 60.91 -10.78
N THR A 30 8.72 62.13 -10.61
CA THR A 30 9.50 63.25 -10.05
C THR A 30 9.14 63.51 -8.60
N PHE A 31 10.16 63.52 -7.75
CA PHE A 31 10.03 63.71 -6.31
C PHE A 31 10.78 65.00 -5.92
N SER A 32 10.09 65.95 -5.29
CA SER A 32 10.72 67.21 -4.85
C SER A 32 11.52 67.01 -3.57
N VAL A 33 12.78 67.44 -3.59
CA VAL A 33 13.74 67.25 -2.50
C VAL A 33 14.24 68.61 -1.98
N VAL A 34 14.24 68.77 -0.66
CA VAL A 34 14.95 69.85 0.02
C VAL A 34 16.16 69.30 0.75
N VAL A 35 17.31 69.96 0.60
CA VAL A 35 18.58 69.51 1.18
C VAL A 35 19.12 70.56 2.15
N ALA A 36 19.32 70.18 3.40
CA ALA A 36 19.99 70.95 4.42
C ALA A 36 21.42 70.39 4.61
N VAL A 37 22.44 71.23 4.49
CA VAL A 37 23.84 70.82 4.72
C VAL A 37 24.40 71.52 5.94
N GLU A 38 25.00 70.76 6.86
CA GLU A 38 25.62 71.32 8.06
C GLU A 38 26.77 72.25 7.67
N LYS A 39 26.90 73.37 8.39
CA LYS A 39 27.79 74.46 8.03
C LYS A 39 29.24 74.04 7.81
N ARG A 40 29.86 73.30 8.72
CA ARG A 40 31.26 72.87 8.57
C ARG A 40 31.44 71.92 7.39
N THR A 41 30.44 71.08 7.15
CA THR A 41 30.38 70.16 6.00
C THR A 41 30.34 70.96 4.70
N ALA A 42 29.45 71.96 4.59
CA ALA A 42 29.35 72.81 3.42
C ALA A 42 30.65 73.60 3.18
N ASP A 43 31.22 74.21 4.23
CA ASP A 43 32.45 74.99 4.13
C ASP A 43 33.64 74.13 3.66
N LEU A 44 33.79 72.91 4.21
CA LEU A 44 34.85 71.97 3.83
C LEU A 44 34.76 71.56 2.35
N TYR A 45 33.60 71.08 1.91
CA TYR A 45 33.46 70.49 0.57
C TYR A 45 33.38 71.53 -0.54
N GLN A 46 32.85 72.72 -0.27
CA GLN A 46 32.92 73.83 -1.23
C GLN A 46 34.36 74.24 -1.52
N LEU A 47 35.21 74.29 -0.48
CA LEU A 47 36.64 74.54 -0.63
C LEU A 47 37.33 73.39 -1.38
N ALA A 48 37.09 72.14 -0.96
CA ALA A 48 37.74 70.96 -1.51
C ALA A 48 37.45 70.76 -3.01
N TYR A 49 36.21 71.01 -3.44
CA TYR A 49 35.80 70.80 -4.83
C TYR A 49 35.76 72.07 -5.67
N SER A 50 35.98 73.25 -5.09
CA SER A 50 35.84 74.55 -5.77
C SER A 50 34.48 74.72 -6.47
N LYS A 51 33.42 74.24 -5.80
CA LYS A 51 32.01 74.28 -6.27
C LYS A 51 31.13 74.85 -5.16
N THR A 52 30.02 75.47 -5.53
CA THR A 52 28.97 75.83 -4.55
C THR A 52 28.35 74.57 -3.96
N ILE A 53 27.84 74.63 -2.73
CA ILE A 53 27.22 73.46 -2.09
C ILE A 53 26.03 72.94 -2.89
N THR A 54 25.27 73.84 -3.52
CA THR A 54 24.18 73.50 -4.44
C THR A 54 24.66 72.68 -5.63
N GLN A 55 25.81 72.99 -6.22
CA GLN A 55 26.37 72.19 -7.32
C GLN A 55 26.76 70.79 -6.85
N ILE A 56 27.42 70.68 -5.70
CA ILE A 56 27.87 69.40 -5.13
C ILE A 56 26.67 68.49 -4.83
N VAL A 57 25.63 69.04 -4.20
CA VAL A 57 24.38 68.31 -3.91
C VAL A 57 23.69 67.86 -5.19
N ASN A 58 23.59 68.72 -6.21
CA ASN A 58 22.96 68.35 -7.48
C ASN A 58 23.72 67.23 -8.20
N GLU A 59 25.05 67.24 -8.16
CA GLU A 59 25.87 66.16 -8.75
C GLU A 59 25.65 64.84 -8.02
N GLN A 60 25.60 64.85 -6.68
CA GLN A 60 25.29 63.66 -5.90
C GLN A 60 23.89 63.09 -6.21
N LEU A 61 22.87 63.95 -6.28
CA LEU A 61 21.51 63.54 -6.64
C LEU A 61 21.41 63.06 -8.09
N ALA A 62 22.21 63.61 -9.00
CA ALA A 62 22.30 63.09 -10.37
C ALA A 62 22.82 61.65 -10.39
N THR A 63 23.83 61.33 -9.58
CA THR A 63 24.32 59.95 -9.42
C THR A 63 23.26 59.04 -8.79
N ILE A 64 22.51 59.50 -7.79
CA ILE A 64 21.40 58.71 -7.20
C ILE A 64 20.32 58.43 -8.25
N ASN A 65 19.93 59.44 -9.03
CA ASN A 65 19.01 59.25 -10.16
C ASN A 65 19.56 58.23 -11.17
N ALA A 66 20.86 58.27 -11.50
CA ALA A 66 21.48 57.28 -12.36
C ALA A 66 21.47 55.87 -11.75
N ASN A 67 21.71 55.75 -10.44
CA ASN A 67 21.68 54.50 -9.69
C ASN A 67 20.30 53.84 -9.71
N PHE A 68 19.22 54.59 -9.48
CA PHE A 68 17.84 54.08 -9.64
C PHE A 68 17.56 53.68 -11.09
N ASN A 69 17.90 54.55 -12.05
CA ASN A 69 17.61 54.32 -13.46
C ASN A 69 18.57 53.35 -14.15
N SER A 70 19.53 52.77 -13.43
CA SER A 70 20.41 51.71 -13.92
C SER A 70 19.65 50.39 -14.16
N SER A 71 18.55 50.17 -13.43
CA SER A 71 17.71 48.99 -13.59
C SER A 71 16.67 49.20 -14.71
N PRO A 72 16.65 48.34 -15.74
CA PRO A 72 15.62 48.42 -16.78
C PRO A 72 14.24 47.94 -16.28
N ASN A 73 14.15 47.35 -15.08
CA ASN A 73 12.93 46.71 -14.59
C ASN A 73 11.97 47.65 -13.85
N PHE A 74 12.38 48.90 -13.58
CA PHE A 74 11.46 49.91 -13.06
C PHE A 74 10.46 50.35 -14.13
N ASN A 75 9.19 50.50 -13.76
CA ASN A 75 8.12 50.93 -14.66
C ASN A 75 8.15 52.44 -14.96
N GLY A 76 8.89 53.22 -14.17
CA GLY A 76 9.10 54.65 -14.35
C GLY A 76 10.56 55.05 -14.33
N ILE A 77 10.84 56.28 -14.76
CA ILE A 77 12.14 56.94 -14.63
C ILE A 77 12.13 57.74 -13.34
N TYR A 78 13.02 57.42 -12.42
CA TYR A 78 13.16 58.13 -11.14
C TYR A 78 13.85 59.47 -11.33
N ASN A 79 13.26 60.52 -10.79
CA ASN A 79 13.81 61.87 -10.79
C ASN A 79 13.62 62.54 -9.42
N PHE A 80 14.57 62.30 -8.53
CA PHE A 80 14.71 63.05 -7.29
C PHE A 80 15.27 64.44 -7.63
N ARG A 81 14.38 65.43 -7.70
CA ARG A 81 14.68 66.79 -8.13
C ARG A 81 14.94 67.67 -6.92
N VAL A 82 16.15 68.23 -6.85
CA VAL A 82 16.52 69.18 -5.80
C VAL A 82 15.86 70.53 -6.08
N ASP A 83 14.89 70.89 -5.25
CA ASP A 83 14.15 72.15 -5.38
C ASP A 83 14.68 73.24 -4.44
N SER A 84 15.40 72.86 -3.38
CA SER A 84 16.03 73.80 -2.46
C SER A 84 17.26 73.18 -1.79
N VAL A 85 18.34 73.98 -1.69
CA VAL A 85 19.53 73.66 -0.90
C VAL A 85 19.80 74.83 0.03
N TYR A 86 20.03 74.55 1.31
CA TYR A 86 20.45 75.56 2.26
C TYR A 86 21.46 75.00 3.25
N VAL A 87 22.23 75.91 3.85
CA VAL A 87 23.19 75.59 4.90
C VAL A 87 22.55 75.91 6.24
N PHE A 88 22.71 75.01 7.20
CA PHE A 88 22.24 75.22 8.57
C PHE A 88 23.40 75.19 9.57
N ASP A 89 23.21 75.94 10.65
CA ASP A 89 24.11 76.00 11.79
C ASP A 89 23.25 75.88 13.06
N GLY A 90 23.21 74.69 13.66
CA GLY A 90 22.25 74.36 14.71
C GLY A 90 22.14 72.87 14.99
N ALA A 91 21.17 72.48 15.84
CA ALA A 91 20.96 71.10 16.24
C ALA A 91 20.42 70.26 15.09
N VAL A 92 21.11 69.17 14.76
CA VAL A 92 20.75 68.30 13.62
C VAL A 92 19.37 67.64 13.79
N GLY A 93 18.98 67.32 15.04
CA GLY A 93 17.67 66.73 15.33
C GLY A 93 16.51 67.64 14.96
N ASP A 94 16.67 68.95 15.14
CA ASP A 94 15.65 69.94 14.75
C ASP A 94 15.49 69.99 13.24
N GLU A 95 16.58 69.81 12.48
CA GLU A 95 16.52 69.76 11.02
C GLU A 95 15.95 68.46 10.49
N ILE A 96 16.23 67.32 11.13
CA ILE A 96 15.60 66.03 10.78
C ILE A 96 14.09 66.09 11.03
N ALA A 97 13.66 66.79 12.09
CA ALA A 97 12.25 66.95 12.43
C ALA A 97 11.56 68.13 11.72
N ARG A 98 12.30 68.94 10.95
CA ARG A 98 11.76 70.16 10.33
C ARG A 98 10.69 69.80 9.28
N PRO A 99 9.44 70.28 9.43
CA PRO A 99 8.42 70.05 8.43
C PRO A 99 8.77 70.71 7.10
N HIS A 100 8.60 69.97 6.00
CA HIS A 100 8.86 70.45 4.65
C HIS A 100 7.63 70.27 3.74
N PRO A 101 6.46 70.88 4.02
CA PRO A 101 5.19 70.58 3.33
C PRO A 101 5.16 70.93 1.83
N ARG A 102 6.17 71.63 1.31
CA ARG A 102 6.34 71.94 -0.12
C ARG A 102 7.17 70.90 -0.87
N TYR A 103 7.86 70.03 -0.14
CA TYR A 103 8.81 69.07 -0.65
C TYR A 103 8.43 67.68 -0.18
N MET A 104 8.59 66.70 -1.05
CA MET A 104 8.24 65.34 -0.73
C MET A 104 9.23 64.72 0.25
N TYR A 105 10.52 65.00 0.07
CA TYR A 105 11.59 64.47 0.92
C TYR A 105 12.53 65.56 1.40
N GLY A 106 13.00 65.41 2.64
CA GLY A 106 14.13 66.14 3.20
C GLY A 106 15.42 65.30 3.14
N ILE A 107 16.56 65.95 2.97
CA ILE A 107 17.88 65.36 3.26
C ILE A 107 18.60 66.30 4.23
N VAL A 108 19.15 65.75 5.30
CA VAL A 108 20.06 66.46 6.20
C VAL A 108 21.44 65.83 6.08
N ILE A 109 22.40 66.56 5.50
CA ILE A 109 23.77 66.11 5.31
C ILE A 109 24.65 66.69 6.42
N ASN A 110 25.26 65.81 7.22
CA ASN A 110 26.13 66.21 8.33
C ASN A 110 27.42 65.37 8.37
N GLY A 111 28.49 65.93 7.79
CA GLY A 111 29.83 65.35 7.78
C GLY A 111 30.58 65.45 9.10
N PHE A 112 30.16 66.34 10.01
CA PHE A 112 30.80 66.56 11.31
C PHE A 112 29.90 66.05 12.45
N SER A 113 29.15 64.98 12.20
CA SER A 113 28.22 64.37 13.15
C SER A 113 28.93 63.87 14.41
N ASP A 114 28.35 64.18 15.57
CA ASP A 114 28.63 63.46 16.82
C ASP A 114 27.84 62.14 16.81
N ILE A 115 28.54 61.07 17.14
CA ILE A 115 28.23 59.67 16.81
C ILE A 115 26.95 59.08 17.45
N THR A 116 26.12 59.88 18.10
CA THR A 116 25.03 59.41 18.96
C THR A 116 23.71 59.13 18.23
N SER A 117 23.53 59.62 17.00
CA SER A 117 22.31 59.41 16.21
C SER A 117 22.61 58.64 14.93
N GLY A 118 21.96 57.49 14.74
CA GLY A 118 22.09 56.69 13.52
C GLY A 118 21.60 57.46 12.28
N GLY A 119 22.35 57.37 11.19
CA GLY A 119 21.91 57.87 9.88
C GLY A 119 20.82 56.96 9.29
N GLY A 120 20.11 57.46 8.29
CA GLY A 120 19.15 56.69 7.51
C GLY A 120 17.82 57.40 7.26
N TRP A 121 16.83 56.64 6.82
CA TRP A 121 15.47 57.11 6.52
C TRP A 121 14.60 57.29 7.78
N TYR A 122 14.08 58.50 7.99
CA TYR A 122 13.14 58.85 9.06
C TYR A 122 11.73 59.04 8.49
N GLY A 123 10.97 57.94 8.40
CA GLY A 123 9.66 57.91 7.74
C GLY A 123 8.60 58.86 8.31
N SER A 124 8.60 59.14 9.62
CA SER A 124 7.65 60.08 10.25
C SER A 124 7.87 61.53 9.81
N SER A 125 9.13 61.90 9.55
CA SER A 125 9.52 63.23 9.06
C SER A 125 9.70 63.27 7.54
N GLN A 126 9.61 62.14 6.85
CA GLN A 126 9.93 62.00 5.42
C GLN A 126 11.32 62.54 5.06
N THR A 127 12.29 62.37 5.97
CA THR A 127 13.64 62.94 5.86
C THR A 127 14.71 61.87 5.93
N ILE A 128 15.74 61.97 5.07
CA ILE A 128 16.94 61.14 5.15
C ILE A 128 18.01 61.90 5.95
N TYR A 129 18.52 61.29 7.01
CA TYR A 129 19.69 61.80 7.72
C TYR A 129 20.96 61.14 7.18
N HIS A 130 21.72 61.91 6.39
CA HIS A 130 22.99 61.48 5.81
C HIS A 130 24.15 61.91 6.71
N ASN A 131 24.47 61.08 7.69
CA ASN A 131 25.41 61.40 8.78
C ASN A 131 26.86 60.92 8.55
N TRP A 132 27.20 60.62 7.30
CA TRP A 132 28.51 60.11 6.92
C TRP A 132 29.64 61.08 7.23
N LYS A 133 30.62 60.64 8.00
CA LYS A 133 31.67 61.53 8.50
C LYS A 133 32.65 61.95 7.40
N TRP A 134 33.09 63.19 7.46
CA TRP A 134 34.08 63.76 6.56
C TRP A 134 35.42 62.98 6.53
N ASP A 135 35.77 62.31 7.64
CA ASP A 135 37.01 61.53 7.82
C ASP A 135 36.83 60.02 7.61
N TYR A 136 35.68 59.59 7.08
CA TYR A 136 35.34 58.19 6.89
C TYR A 136 34.91 57.93 5.43
N PHE A 137 35.57 56.97 4.76
CA PHE A 137 35.27 56.59 3.35
C PHE A 137 35.11 57.79 2.40
N ASP A 138 36.06 58.73 2.44
CA ASP A 138 36.09 59.97 1.62
C ASP A 138 34.94 60.97 1.89
N GLY A 139 34.07 60.64 2.84
CA GLY A 139 33.04 61.47 3.44
C GLY A 139 31.73 61.61 2.66
N PRO A 140 30.82 62.51 3.08
CA PRO A 140 29.40 62.44 2.73
C PRO A 140 29.08 62.62 1.23
N PHE A 141 30.01 63.12 0.43
CA PHE A 141 29.82 63.30 -1.02
C PHE A 141 30.57 62.26 -1.88
N ALA A 142 31.21 61.27 -1.25
CA ALA A 142 31.90 60.19 -1.95
C ALA A 142 30.94 59.18 -2.59
N GLN A 143 31.45 58.33 -3.49
CA GLN A 143 30.62 57.33 -4.18
C GLN A 143 29.95 56.36 -3.20
N THR A 144 30.70 55.79 -2.26
CA THR A 144 30.15 54.84 -1.29
C THR A 144 29.06 55.50 -0.42
N ALA A 145 29.16 56.81 -0.19
CA ALA A 145 28.17 57.61 0.57
C ALA A 145 26.89 57.75 -0.22
N THR A 146 27.08 57.99 -1.50
CA THR A 146 26.04 58.19 -2.49
C THR A 146 25.28 56.89 -2.74
N ASP A 147 25.95 55.74 -2.70
CA ASP A 147 25.27 54.44 -2.75
C ASP A 147 24.47 54.18 -1.46
N GLY A 148 25.01 54.52 -0.29
CA GLY A 148 24.24 54.52 0.96
C GLY A 148 23.02 55.44 0.90
N LEU A 149 23.18 56.65 0.38
CA LEU A 149 22.06 57.57 0.19
C LEU A 149 21.04 57.04 -0.84
N THR A 150 21.49 56.31 -1.87
CA THR A 150 20.62 55.60 -2.82
C THR A 150 19.77 54.54 -2.09
N HIS A 151 20.36 53.79 -1.16
CA HIS A 151 19.65 52.82 -0.31
C HIS A 151 18.56 53.50 0.54
N GLU A 152 18.87 54.64 1.17
CA GLU A 152 17.88 55.39 1.95
C GLU A 152 16.72 55.93 1.10
N PHE A 153 17.02 56.39 -0.12
CA PHE A 153 15.97 56.72 -1.09
C PHE A 153 15.14 55.49 -1.49
N GLY A 154 15.73 54.29 -1.46
CA GLY A 154 15.01 53.03 -1.61
C GLY A 154 13.94 52.89 -0.52
N HIS A 155 14.31 53.07 0.75
CA HIS A 155 13.34 53.07 1.87
C HIS A 155 12.26 54.14 1.73
N ALA A 156 12.64 55.36 1.30
CA ALA A 156 11.67 56.43 1.01
C ALA A 156 10.65 56.04 -0.07
N ARG A 157 10.97 55.05 -0.91
CA ARG A 157 10.09 54.47 -1.93
C ARG A 157 9.50 53.10 -1.58
N GLY A 158 9.68 52.64 -0.35
CA GLY A 158 9.11 51.39 0.13
C GLY A 158 10.03 50.18 -0.04
N ALA A 159 11.34 50.35 -0.15
CA ALA A 159 12.22 49.20 -0.01
C ALA A 159 12.30 48.74 1.46
N ILE A 160 12.48 47.43 1.68
CA ILE A 160 12.80 46.88 3.00
C ILE A 160 14.30 46.63 3.15
N ASP A 161 14.76 46.48 4.39
CA ASP A 161 16.11 45.96 4.64
C ASP A 161 16.17 44.47 4.34
N ILE A 162 16.78 44.11 3.21
CA ILE A 162 16.92 42.70 2.82
C ILE A 162 17.94 41.99 3.72
N TYR A 163 18.94 42.71 4.23
CA TYR A 163 19.92 42.13 5.16
C TYR A 163 19.29 41.71 6.50
N ALA A 164 18.12 42.24 6.85
CA ALA A 164 17.42 41.91 8.09
C ALA A 164 16.84 40.48 8.10
N LEU A 165 16.83 39.80 6.95
CA LEU A 165 16.34 38.42 6.77
C LEU A 165 17.44 37.35 6.94
N GLN A 166 18.69 37.78 7.08
CA GLN A 166 19.85 36.90 7.10
C GLN A 166 19.90 36.04 8.36
N VAL A 167 20.65 34.94 8.28
CA VAL A 167 20.92 34.04 9.42
C VAL A 167 22.39 33.67 9.44
N ASP A 168 23.03 33.87 10.59
CA ASP A 168 24.37 33.36 10.87
C ASP A 168 24.30 31.86 11.19
N ALA A 169 25.19 31.06 10.60
CA ALA A 169 25.27 29.61 10.85
C ALA A 169 25.35 29.27 12.36
N GLN A 170 26.12 30.06 13.11
CA GLN A 170 26.33 29.88 14.56
C GLN A 170 25.08 30.19 15.40
N LYS A 171 24.11 30.93 14.85
CA LYS A 171 22.86 31.33 15.51
C LYS A 171 21.65 30.55 14.97
N ASN A 172 21.91 29.45 14.26
CA ASN A 172 20.89 28.51 13.82
C ASN A 172 20.96 27.22 14.65
N PRO A 173 20.20 27.11 15.76
CA PRO A 173 20.23 25.94 16.64
C PRO A 173 19.60 24.69 16.01
N VAL A 174 18.93 24.80 14.86
CA VAL A 174 18.16 23.70 14.26
C VAL A 174 19.06 22.81 13.41
N ASN A 175 19.86 23.41 12.53
CA ASN A 175 20.73 22.66 11.61
C ASN A 175 22.10 23.33 11.35
N GLY A 176 22.39 24.48 11.97
CA GLY A 176 23.66 25.18 11.83
C GLY A 176 23.95 25.79 10.46
N THR A 177 22.98 25.85 9.54
CA THR A 177 23.18 26.47 8.21
C THR A 177 22.89 27.96 8.24
N SER A 178 23.67 28.77 7.52
CA SER A 178 23.37 30.19 7.31
C SER A 178 22.31 30.41 6.23
N PHE A 179 21.77 31.63 6.20
CA PHE A 179 20.98 32.16 5.10
C PHE A 179 21.55 33.51 4.68
N ALA A 180 22.03 33.59 3.44
CA ALA A 180 22.45 34.85 2.83
C ALA A 180 21.29 35.37 1.96
N ALA A 181 20.93 36.63 2.15
CA ALA A 181 19.86 37.24 1.40
C ALA A 181 20.31 37.57 -0.05
N VAL A 182 19.35 37.81 -0.94
CA VAL A 182 19.62 38.10 -2.35
C VAL A 182 20.55 39.30 -2.54
N ASN A 183 21.31 39.30 -3.64
CA ASN A 183 22.15 40.44 -3.97
C ASN A 183 21.27 41.66 -4.28
N SER A 184 21.43 42.71 -3.49
CA SER A 184 20.65 43.95 -3.62
C SER A 184 21.40 45.09 -2.95
N ILE A 185 21.21 46.31 -3.43
CA ILE A 185 21.59 47.54 -2.74
C ILE A 185 20.90 47.62 -1.38
N MET A 186 19.72 47.01 -1.24
CA MET A 186 18.96 46.89 0.02
C MET A 186 19.49 45.80 0.96
N ASN A 187 20.48 45.01 0.53
CA ASN A 187 21.18 44.02 1.36
C ASN A 187 22.58 44.54 1.74
N TYR A 188 23.32 45.04 0.76
CA TYR A 188 24.64 45.63 0.98
C TYR A 188 24.79 46.83 0.04
N PRO A 189 24.75 48.08 0.55
CA PRO A 189 24.66 49.26 -0.30
C PRO A 189 26.03 49.73 -0.82
N TYR A 190 27.15 49.26 -0.28
CA TYR A 190 28.46 49.87 -0.54
C TYR A 190 29.12 49.31 -1.81
N GLY A 191 29.08 50.07 -2.92
CA GLY A 191 29.63 49.63 -4.21
C GLY A 191 28.81 48.55 -4.91
N ASN A 192 27.55 48.36 -4.51
CA ASN A 192 26.65 47.34 -5.05
C ASN A 192 25.29 47.96 -5.40
N VAL A 193 25.25 48.59 -6.58
CA VAL A 193 24.04 49.20 -7.12
C VAL A 193 23.28 48.17 -7.97
N VAL A 194 22.72 47.18 -7.30
CA VAL A 194 21.87 46.15 -7.91
C VAL A 194 20.50 46.18 -7.27
N TRP A 195 19.45 46.24 -8.09
CA TRP A 195 18.08 46.17 -7.62
C TRP A 195 17.56 44.74 -7.80
N ASP A 196 17.28 44.06 -6.69
CA ASP A 196 16.65 42.74 -6.74
C ASP A 196 15.19 42.84 -7.17
N GLU A 197 14.60 41.69 -7.49
CA GLU A 197 13.23 41.60 -7.97
C GLU A 197 12.21 42.12 -6.95
N HIS A 198 12.39 41.82 -5.66
CA HIS A 198 11.43 42.20 -4.63
C HIS A 198 11.44 43.70 -4.39
N THR A 199 12.62 44.29 -4.22
CA THR A 199 12.75 45.74 -4.12
C THR A 199 12.17 46.42 -5.37
N THR A 200 12.47 45.90 -6.57
CA THR A 200 11.93 46.43 -7.83
C THR A 200 10.40 46.42 -7.83
N ASN A 201 9.79 45.31 -7.41
CA ASN A 201 8.34 45.16 -7.36
C ASN A 201 7.68 46.14 -6.37
N LEU A 202 8.26 46.32 -5.18
CA LEU A 202 7.75 47.26 -4.18
C LEU A 202 7.81 48.70 -4.70
N LEU A 203 8.94 49.11 -5.25
CA LEU A 203 9.15 50.44 -5.83
C LEU A 203 8.25 50.69 -7.05
N ASN A 204 7.97 49.66 -7.85
CA ASN A 204 7.01 49.76 -8.95
C ASN A 204 5.57 49.88 -8.46
N ALA A 205 5.23 49.24 -7.34
CA ALA A 205 3.89 49.30 -6.76
C ALA A 205 3.59 50.66 -6.12
N THR A 206 4.61 51.32 -5.54
CA THR A 206 4.48 52.66 -4.96
C THR A 206 4.61 53.76 -6.01
N GLY A 207 5.31 53.50 -7.12
CA GLY A 207 5.36 54.37 -8.29
C GLY A 207 5.83 55.79 -7.97
N GLY A 208 5.20 56.79 -8.62
CA GLY A 208 5.50 58.21 -8.42
C GLY A 208 4.71 58.90 -7.31
N ASP A 209 3.73 58.22 -6.70
CA ASP A 209 2.84 58.82 -5.72
C ASP A 209 3.44 58.77 -4.30
N PRO A 210 2.99 59.67 -3.39
CA PRO A 210 3.31 59.58 -1.97
C PRO A 210 2.91 58.25 -1.36
N ILE A 211 3.81 57.66 -0.58
CA ILE A 211 3.51 56.46 0.20
C ILE A 211 2.74 56.89 1.43
N VAL A 212 1.54 56.34 1.61
CA VAL A 212 0.67 56.59 2.75
C VAL A 212 0.37 55.25 3.42
N GLY A 213 0.79 55.11 4.67
CA GLY A 213 0.67 53.85 5.41
C GLY A 213 1.49 52.71 4.80
N ASP A 214 1.19 51.48 5.21
CA ASP A 214 2.01 50.30 4.89
C ASP A 214 1.28 49.25 4.03
N THR A 215 0.11 49.57 3.49
CA THR A 215 -0.69 48.62 2.68
C THR A 215 0.06 48.13 1.45
N TRP A 216 0.96 48.95 0.89
CA TRP A 216 1.83 48.59 -0.22
C TRP A 216 2.70 47.34 0.05
N ILE A 217 3.00 47.03 1.31
CA ILE A 217 3.73 45.83 1.73
C ILE A 217 2.87 44.84 2.53
N THR A 218 1.96 45.31 3.38
CA THR A 218 1.16 44.40 4.22
C THR A 218 0.11 43.64 3.41
N ASP A 219 -0.33 44.17 2.26
CA ASP A 219 -1.30 43.52 1.38
C ASP A 219 -0.63 42.73 0.25
N ALA A 220 0.70 42.82 0.12
CA ALA A 220 1.47 42.21 -0.97
C ALA A 220 1.71 40.70 -0.79
N PHE A 221 0.66 39.94 -0.48
CA PHE A 221 0.73 38.50 -0.25
C PHE A 221 -0.32 37.73 -1.06
N PRO A 222 0.01 36.52 -1.55
CA PRO A 222 -0.99 35.62 -2.08
C PRO A 222 -2.02 35.23 -1.01
N ASN A 223 -3.27 35.03 -1.41
CA ASN A 223 -4.37 34.59 -0.54
C ASN A 223 -4.13 33.18 0.03
N SER A 224 -3.28 32.39 -0.62
CA SER A 224 -2.91 31.05 -0.18
C SER A 224 -1.39 30.89 -0.14
N ILE A 225 -0.89 30.58 1.05
CA ILE A 225 0.53 30.32 1.32
C ILE A 225 0.62 28.91 1.90
N GLY A 226 1.59 28.14 1.43
CA GLY A 226 1.79 26.77 1.87
C GLY A 226 3.22 26.27 1.67
N ILE A 227 3.41 25.00 1.99
CA ILE A 227 4.63 24.25 1.79
C ILE A 227 4.25 22.99 1.04
N LYS A 228 4.97 22.69 -0.05
CA LYS A 228 4.74 21.51 -0.87
C LYS A 228 5.94 20.58 -0.80
N ALA A 229 5.73 19.35 -0.35
CA ALA A 229 6.76 18.33 -0.32
C ALA A 229 6.60 17.39 -1.52
N ILE A 230 7.70 17.18 -2.24
CA ILE A 230 7.79 16.31 -3.41
C ILE A 230 8.99 15.37 -3.29
N ASP A 231 8.95 14.25 -4.00
CA ASP A 231 10.09 13.35 -4.15
C ASP A 231 11.07 13.82 -5.25
N SER A 232 12.13 13.04 -5.48
CA SER A 232 13.13 13.35 -6.49
C SER A 232 12.59 13.41 -7.93
N GLN A 233 11.36 12.94 -8.17
CA GLN A 233 10.68 12.96 -9.48
C GLN A 233 9.56 14.02 -9.56
N GLY A 234 9.38 14.84 -8.51
CA GLY A 234 8.33 15.86 -8.46
C GLY A 234 6.97 15.34 -8.01
N LYS A 235 6.87 14.07 -7.57
CA LYS A 235 5.60 13.50 -7.11
C LYS A 235 5.29 13.98 -5.70
N PRO A 236 4.03 14.37 -5.40
CA PRO A 236 3.66 14.83 -4.08
C PRO A 236 3.84 13.76 -3.00
N LEU A 237 4.36 14.19 -1.84
CA LEU A 237 4.60 13.34 -0.67
C LEU A 237 3.59 13.64 0.44
N ARG A 238 2.75 12.65 0.76
CA ARG A 238 1.78 12.71 1.85
C ARG A 238 2.44 12.42 3.20
N ASN A 239 1.92 13.00 4.28
CA ASN A 239 2.33 12.76 5.68
C ASN A 239 3.81 13.13 5.94
N VAL A 240 4.38 14.06 5.18
CA VAL A 240 5.68 14.64 5.51
C VAL A 240 5.48 15.53 6.73
N GLN A 241 6.23 15.27 7.80
CA GLN A 241 6.24 16.12 8.98
C GLN A 241 7.02 17.40 8.68
N LEU A 242 6.42 18.55 8.97
CA LEU A 242 6.99 19.87 8.78
C LEU A 242 7.08 20.58 10.14
N ASP A 243 8.30 20.87 10.58
CA ASP A 243 8.58 21.73 11.73
C ASP A 243 9.06 23.10 11.21
N ILE A 244 8.36 24.17 11.55
CA ILE A 244 8.59 25.51 10.99
C ILE A 244 9.12 26.44 12.08
N TYR A 245 10.31 26.98 11.85
CA TYR A 245 11.03 27.86 12.78
C TYR A 245 11.10 29.27 12.21
N THR A 246 10.90 30.27 13.06
CA THR A 246 10.88 31.68 12.69
C THR A 246 12.26 32.31 12.67
N VAL A 247 12.42 33.35 11.84
CA VAL A 247 13.52 34.32 11.89
C VAL A 247 12.90 35.69 12.14
N ASN A 248 13.31 36.32 13.24
CA ASN A 248 12.89 37.68 13.58
C ASN A 248 13.77 38.69 12.84
N TRP A 249 13.19 39.84 12.48
CA TRP A 249 13.92 40.95 11.86
C TRP A 249 15.21 41.30 12.61
N TYR A 250 16.32 41.43 11.87
CA TYR A 250 17.66 41.80 12.38
C TYR A 250 18.27 40.85 13.43
N SER A 251 17.64 39.70 13.70
CA SER A 251 18.14 38.75 14.71
C SER A 251 19.39 38.00 14.26
N ASN A 252 19.58 37.86 12.95
CA ASN A 252 20.57 36.97 12.34
C ASN A 252 20.47 35.52 12.85
N ALA A 253 19.30 35.08 13.33
CA ALA A 253 19.14 33.84 14.09
C ALA A 253 17.82 33.11 13.76
N VAL A 254 17.84 31.78 13.89
CA VAL A 254 16.63 30.95 13.87
C VAL A 254 16.18 30.69 15.30
N THR A 255 14.87 30.75 15.57
CA THR A 255 14.34 30.41 16.89
C THR A 255 14.57 28.94 17.24
N GLY A 256 14.82 28.64 18.51
CA GLY A 256 15.09 27.27 18.96
C GLY A 256 13.88 26.33 18.91
N ASN A 257 12.66 26.88 18.97
CA ASN A 257 11.41 26.12 18.94
C ASN A 257 10.66 26.36 17.63
N ALA A 258 10.06 25.29 17.11
CA ALA A 258 9.14 25.39 15.99
C ALA A 258 7.81 25.99 16.46
N ILE A 259 7.27 26.94 15.69
CA ILE A 259 5.96 27.54 15.95
C ILE A 259 4.81 26.74 15.31
N TYR A 260 5.14 25.86 14.36
CA TYR A 260 4.22 24.90 13.76
C TYR A 260 4.89 23.54 13.64
N THR A 261 4.16 22.48 14.00
CA THR A 261 4.48 21.08 13.70
C THR A 261 3.26 20.46 13.04
N VAL A 262 3.35 20.19 11.73
CA VAL A 262 2.21 19.81 10.89
C VAL A 262 2.58 18.71 9.90
N ILE A 263 1.60 18.18 9.18
CA ILE A 263 1.83 17.16 8.14
C ILE A 263 1.21 17.55 6.80
N THR A 264 1.82 17.12 5.69
CA THR A 264 1.28 17.33 4.35
C THR A 264 0.07 16.44 4.06
N ASN A 265 -0.89 16.97 3.29
CA ASN A 265 -2.08 16.26 2.82
C ASN A 265 -1.75 15.26 1.67
N PRO A 266 -2.73 14.53 1.10
CA PRO A 266 -2.48 13.60 -0.02
C PRO A 266 -1.86 14.22 -1.29
N ASN A 267 -2.03 15.52 -1.50
CA ASN A 267 -1.41 16.26 -2.61
C ASN A 267 -0.02 16.79 -2.25
N GLY A 268 0.54 16.37 -1.11
CA GLY A 268 1.85 16.78 -0.63
C GLY A 268 1.93 18.23 -0.17
N ILE A 269 0.78 18.86 0.12
CA ILE A 269 0.71 20.27 0.49
C ILE A 269 0.26 20.41 1.93
N TYR A 270 0.90 21.32 2.66
CA TYR A 270 0.34 21.95 3.84
C TYR A 270 0.04 23.41 3.50
N SER A 271 -1.21 23.85 3.71
CA SER A 271 -1.63 25.23 3.51
C SER A 271 -1.86 25.89 4.87
N PHE A 272 -1.26 27.06 5.08
CA PHE A 272 -1.48 27.80 6.31
C PHE A 272 -2.91 28.35 6.33
N SER A 273 -3.58 28.27 7.49
CA SER A 273 -4.94 28.80 7.67
C SER A 273 -4.98 30.34 7.74
N ARG A 274 -3.83 30.96 8.02
CA ARG A 274 -3.60 32.41 8.02
C ARG A 274 -2.21 32.68 7.45
N ASN A 275 -1.98 33.88 6.92
CA ASN A 275 -0.65 34.29 6.47
C ASN A 275 0.38 34.11 7.62
N PRO A 276 1.41 33.26 7.46
CA PRO A 276 2.34 32.92 8.53
C PRO A 276 3.30 34.07 8.89
N TYR A 277 3.43 35.09 8.03
CA TYR A 277 4.27 36.27 8.30
C TYR A 277 3.59 37.28 9.23
N TYR A 278 2.29 37.11 9.52
CA TYR A 278 1.47 38.01 10.33
C TYR A 278 1.64 39.49 9.92
N PRO A 279 1.13 39.88 8.72
CA PRO A 279 1.06 41.28 8.35
C PRO A 279 0.06 42.03 9.23
N LEU A 280 0.20 43.36 9.30
CA LEU A 280 -0.56 44.28 10.17
C LEU A 280 -0.23 44.11 11.67
N SER A 281 0.95 43.58 11.98
CA SER A 281 1.45 43.45 13.36
C SER A 281 2.18 44.72 13.78
N SER A 282 1.51 45.57 14.56
CA SER A 282 2.08 46.82 15.07
C SER A 282 3.30 46.57 15.96
N GLY A 283 4.31 47.43 15.85
CA GLY A 283 5.54 47.33 16.64
C GLY A 283 6.64 46.48 16.00
N PHE A 284 6.40 45.91 14.82
CA PHE A 284 7.40 45.19 14.04
C PHE A 284 7.80 46.00 12.79
N PRO A 285 9.03 45.81 12.26
CA PRO A 285 9.45 46.44 11.01
C PRO A 285 8.43 46.21 9.88
N TRP A 286 8.05 47.29 9.19
CA TRP A 286 7.01 47.32 8.15
C TRP A 286 5.66 46.69 8.55
N ASN A 287 5.36 46.64 9.86
CA ASN A 287 4.16 46.02 10.41
C ASN A 287 3.98 44.54 10.01
N ILE A 288 5.09 43.79 9.89
CA ILE A 288 5.12 42.35 9.59
C ILE A 288 5.94 41.66 10.69
N GLU A 289 5.41 40.62 11.32
CA GLU A 289 6.04 40.01 12.51
C GLU A 289 7.34 39.25 12.21
N TYR A 290 7.33 38.44 11.14
CA TYR A 290 8.44 37.57 10.77
C TYR A 290 8.95 37.90 9.37
N CYS A 291 10.27 37.76 9.17
CA CYS A 291 10.90 38.12 7.90
C CYS A 291 11.35 36.89 7.08
N ASN A 292 11.53 35.75 7.73
CA ASN A 292 11.97 34.50 7.11
C ASN A 292 11.60 33.29 8.00
N PHE A 293 11.62 32.10 7.41
CA PHE A 293 11.41 30.84 8.12
C PHE A 293 12.42 29.78 7.66
N LEU A 294 12.86 28.95 8.60
CA LEU A 294 13.49 27.66 8.30
C LEU A 294 12.45 26.57 8.45
N VAL A 295 12.18 25.84 7.37
CA VAL A 295 11.31 24.66 7.39
C VAL A 295 12.19 23.42 7.46
N LYS A 296 11.97 22.58 8.48
CA LYS A 296 12.53 21.22 8.58
C LYS A 296 11.45 20.23 8.14
N ALA A 297 11.71 19.48 7.08
CA ALA A 297 10.80 18.46 6.59
C ALA A 297 11.38 17.06 6.83
N THR A 298 10.58 16.17 7.42
CA THR A 298 10.98 14.79 7.74
C THR A 298 10.04 13.79 7.07
N TYR A 299 10.61 12.83 6.32
CA TYR A 299 9.88 11.76 5.64
C TYR A 299 10.70 10.47 5.64
N ASN A 300 10.15 9.38 6.19
CA ASN A 300 10.83 8.07 6.31
C ASN A 300 12.28 8.17 6.81
N SER A 301 12.48 8.90 7.91
CA SER A 301 13.79 9.19 8.54
C SER A 301 14.75 10.09 7.74
N VAL A 302 14.39 10.50 6.52
CA VAL A 302 15.13 11.52 5.76
C VAL A 302 14.69 12.90 6.23
N VAL A 303 15.65 13.77 6.49
CA VAL A 303 15.42 15.16 6.87
C VAL A 303 16.00 16.09 5.80
N VAL A 304 15.19 17.04 5.34
CA VAL A 304 15.61 18.11 4.42
C VAL A 304 15.15 19.46 4.98
N TYR A 305 15.78 20.54 4.53
CA TYR A 305 15.50 21.89 5.00
C TYR A 305 15.20 22.84 3.84
N LYS A 306 14.36 23.84 4.08
CA LYS A 306 14.03 24.88 3.11
C LYS A 306 13.83 26.22 3.79
N TRP A 307 14.47 27.26 3.26
CA TRP A 307 14.21 28.64 3.65
C TRP A 307 12.96 29.17 2.94
N MET A 308 12.19 30.01 3.63
CA MET A 308 10.99 30.67 3.11
C MET A 308 11.05 32.17 3.46
N PRO A 309 11.90 32.95 2.77
CA PRO A 309 12.05 34.38 3.04
C PRO A 309 10.82 35.17 2.57
N LEU A 310 10.52 36.27 3.25
CA LEU A 310 9.38 37.15 2.94
C LEU A 310 9.34 37.54 1.45
N TYR A 311 10.49 37.91 0.89
CA TYR A 311 10.56 38.38 -0.49
C TYR A 311 10.11 37.34 -1.52
N ASP A 312 10.29 36.04 -1.27
CA ASP A 312 9.88 34.99 -2.21
C ASP A 312 8.35 34.91 -2.31
N VAL A 313 7.68 35.09 -1.17
CA VAL A 313 6.21 35.04 -1.07
C VAL A 313 5.59 36.29 -1.67
N GLN A 314 6.15 37.46 -1.39
CA GLN A 314 5.66 38.72 -1.96
C GLN A 314 5.95 38.82 -3.45
N ASN A 315 7.08 38.29 -3.94
CA ASN A 315 7.32 38.19 -5.39
C ASN A 315 6.27 37.32 -6.10
N ALA A 316 5.80 36.25 -5.46
CA ALA A 316 4.71 35.46 -6.03
C ALA A 316 3.39 36.26 -6.17
N TYR A 317 3.10 37.13 -5.20
CA TYR A 317 2.00 38.09 -5.30
C TYR A 317 2.20 39.07 -6.45
N PHE A 318 3.37 39.71 -6.57
CA PHE A 318 3.60 40.70 -7.63
C PHE A 318 3.54 40.09 -9.04
N ARG A 319 4.00 38.84 -9.20
CA ARG A 319 3.94 38.14 -10.50
C ARG A 319 2.52 37.72 -10.88
N ASN A 320 1.70 37.29 -9.92
CA ASN A 320 0.47 36.53 -10.22
C ASN A 320 -0.81 37.09 -9.56
N GLY A 321 -0.69 38.15 -8.76
CA GLY A 321 -1.77 38.78 -8.01
C GLY A 321 -2.19 38.04 -6.73
N ALA A 322 -3.13 38.64 -6.00
CA ALA A 322 -3.65 38.15 -4.71
C ALA A 322 -4.24 36.74 -4.79
N ASN A 323 -4.91 36.39 -5.89
CA ASN A 323 -5.57 35.07 -6.02
C ASN A 323 -4.59 33.92 -6.34
N SER A 324 -3.29 34.20 -6.40
CA SER A 324 -2.28 33.17 -6.61
C SER A 324 -2.07 32.29 -5.37
N VAL A 325 -1.36 31.17 -5.58
CA VAL A 325 -0.95 30.26 -4.51
C VAL A 325 0.58 30.25 -4.49
N TYR A 326 1.15 30.52 -3.33
CA TYR A 326 2.57 30.29 -3.09
C TYR A 326 2.77 29.00 -2.30
N ASN A 327 3.62 28.11 -2.80
CA ASN A 327 4.10 26.97 -2.04
C ASN A 327 5.63 26.97 -2.01
N ALA A 328 6.20 26.99 -0.82
CA ALA A 328 7.62 26.68 -0.66
C ALA A 328 7.82 25.19 -1.00
N GLU A 329 8.39 24.92 -2.16
CA GLU A 329 8.61 23.54 -2.62
C GLU A 329 9.88 22.95 -1.99
N ILE A 330 9.71 21.76 -1.40
CA ILE A 330 10.73 20.97 -0.72
C ILE A 330 10.86 19.64 -1.43
N GLN A 331 12.05 19.36 -1.95
CA GLN A 331 12.33 18.11 -2.66
C GLN A 331 13.14 17.15 -1.79
N PHE A 332 12.63 15.93 -1.63
CA PHE A 332 13.36 14.85 -0.98
C PHE A 332 14.25 14.11 -1.99
N PRO A 333 15.46 13.66 -1.58
CA PRO A 333 16.41 13.01 -2.48
C PRO A 333 16.00 11.60 -2.91
N ALA A 334 15.16 10.91 -2.12
CA ALA A 334 14.67 9.58 -2.45
C ALA A 334 13.39 9.65 -3.30
N SER A 335 13.27 8.78 -4.30
CA SER A 335 12.02 8.60 -5.04
C SER A 335 10.98 7.87 -4.19
N THR A 336 9.70 8.19 -4.40
CA THR A 336 8.62 7.43 -3.76
C THR A 336 8.71 5.96 -4.12
N PRO A 337 8.49 5.05 -3.16
CA PRO A 337 8.47 3.63 -3.49
C PRO A 337 7.27 3.32 -4.38
N VAL A 338 7.52 2.61 -5.47
CA VAL A 338 6.51 2.16 -6.43
C VAL A 338 6.62 0.66 -6.60
N ILE A 339 5.48 0.00 -6.74
CA ILE A 339 5.38 -1.41 -7.10
C ILE A 339 4.66 -1.46 -8.46
N THR A 340 5.30 -2.06 -9.45
CA THR A 340 4.68 -2.30 -10.77
C THR A 340 4.44 -3.79 -10.91
N LEU A 341 3.17 -4.18 -11.02
CA LEU A 341 2.80 -5.57 -11.33
C LEU A 341 3.04 -5.80 -12.83
N ASN A 342 4.04 -6.62 -13.16
CA ASN A 342 4.46 -6.85 -14.54
C ASN A 342 3.54 -7.86 -15.23
N SER A 343 3.25 -8.98 -14.56
CA SER A 343 2.46 -10.07 -15.11
C SER A 343 1.88 -10.96 -14.02
N VAL A 344 0.85 -11.72 -14.40
CA VAL A 344 0.33 -12.87 -13.65
C VAL A 344 0.41 -14.12 -14.54
N SER A 345 0.64 -15.30 -13.96
CA SER A 345 0.83 -16.55 -14.73
C SER A 345 -0.40 -16.98 -15.52
N THR A 346 -1.60 -16.58 -15.10
CA THR A 346 -2.86 -16.82 -15.82
C THR A 346 -3.89 -15.74 -15.48
N THR A 347 -4.80 -15.49 -16.42
CA THR A 347 -5.98 -14.64 -16.22
C THR A 347 -7.25 -15.45 -15.92
N SER A 348 -7.15 -16.78 -15.87
CA SER A 348 -8.24 -17.69 -15.51
C SER A 348 -7.71 -18.85 -14.66
N VAL A 349 -8.30 -19.06 -13.48
CA VAL A 349 -7.78 -20.03 -12.49
C VAL A 349 -8.90 -20.69 -11.69
N CYS A 350 -8.65 -21.91 -11.21
CA CYS A 350 -9.56 -22.65 -10.36
C CYS A 350 -9.29 -22.36 -8.87
N PRO A 351 -10.33 -22.29 -8.02
CA PRO A 351 -10.15 -22.30 -6.57
C PRO A 351 -9.27 -23.48 -6.13
N GLY A 352 -8.31 -23.24 -5.24
CA GLY A 352 -7.33 -24.23 -4.79
C GLY A 352 -6.04 -24.31 -5.61
N ASN A 353 -5.99 -23.74 -6.82
CA ASN A 353 -4.75 -23.69 -7.60
C ASN A 353 -3.89 -22.48 -7.23
N THR A 354 -2.64 -22.49 -7.66
CA THR A 354 -1.71 -21.37 -7.46
C THR A 354 -1.76 -20.37 -8.61
N ILE A 355 -1.43 -19.12 -8.29
CA ILE A 355 -1.19 -18.04 -9.25
C ILE A 355 0.14 -17.37 -8.88
N ASP A 356 0.92 -17.04 -9.91
CA ASP A 356 2.20 -16.34 -9.76
C ASP A 356 2.02 -14.90 -10.20
N ALA A 357 2.59 -13.96 -9.45
CA ALA A 357 2.60 -12.54 -9.78
C ALA A 357 4.04 -12.02 -9.78
N SER A 358 4.52 -11.60 -10.95
CA SER A 358 5.84 -10.98 -11.10
C SER A 358 5.71 -9.47 -11.00
N PHE A 359 6.57 -8.83 -10.21
CA PHE A 359 6.56 -7.39 -10.01
C PHE A 359 7.96 -6.78 -9.99
N THR A 360 8.04 -5.50 -10.34
CA THR A 360 9.23 -4.67 -10.20
C THR A 360 9.00 -3.60 -9.13
N VAL A 361 10.09 -3.11 -8.54
CA VAL A 361 10.05 -2.05 -7.53
C VAL A 361 11.05 -0.95 -7.84
N SER A 362 10.69 0.28 -7.50
CA SER A 362 11.59 1.44 -7.51
C SER A 362 11.42 2.24 -6.21
N GLY A 363 12.38 3.11 -5.89
CA GLY A 363 12.43 3.84 -4.63
C GLY A 363 12.90 2.99 -3.44
N ASN A 364 12.88 3.59 -2.24
CA ASN A 364 13.44 2.97 -1.03
C ASN A 364 12.35 2.31 -0.16
N PHE A 365 12.46 0.99 0.03
CA PHE A 365 11.68 0.24 1.01
C PHE A 365 12.52 0.03 2.29
N GLU A 366 11.85 -0.10 3.45
CA GLU A 366 12.57 -0.37 4.69
C GLU A 366 13.23 -1.77 4.67
N PRO A 367 14.35 -1.99 5.39
CA PRO A 367 15.06 -3.27 5.37
C PRO A 367 14.23 -4.49 5.78
N ASP A 368 13.19 -4.30 6.59
CA ASP A 368 12.26 -5.35 7.05
C ASP A 368 10.90 -5.32 6.31
N ASN A 369 10.86 -4.67 5.16
CA ASN A 369 9.71 -4.66 4.28
C ASN A 369 9.43 -6.04 3.67
N THR A 370 8.15 -6.39 3.59
CA THR A 370 7.64 -7.58 2.89
C THR A 370 6.63 -7.17 1.83
N PHE A 371 6.54 -7.98 0.78
CA PHE A 371 5.56 -7.85 -0.28
C PHE A 371 4.54 -8.98 -0.17
N SER A 372 3.27 -8.63 -0.36
CA SER A 372 2.14 -9.54 -0.23
C SER A 372 1.32 -9.55 -1.50
N LEU A 373 1.09 -10.74 -2.05
CA LEU A 373 0.16 -10.96 -3.15
C LEU A 373 -1.26 -10.98 -2.59
N GLN A 374 -2.12 -10.10 -3.10
CA GLN A 374 -3.51 -9.98 -2.69
C GLN A 374 -4.46 -10.28 -3.83
N LEU A 375 -5.55 -10.97 -3.48
CA LEU A 375 -6.75 -11.10 -4.28
C LEU A 375 -7.81 -10.14 -3.73
N VAL A 376 -8.38 -9.29 -4.57
CA VAL A 376 -9.35 -8.26 -4.16
C VAL A 376 -10.67 -8.51 -4.88
N ASP A 377 -11.77 -8.56 -4.13
CA ASP A 377 -13.11 -8.76 -4.67
C ASP A 377 -13.73 -7.47 -5.22
N SER A 378 -14.96 -7.57 -5.76
CA SER A 378 -15.70 -6.43 -6.30
C SER A 378 -16.13 -5.39 -5.26
N PHE A 379 -16.08 -5.72 -3.97
CA PHE A 379 -16.35 -4.81 -2.86
C PHE A 379 -15.08 -4.13 -2.33
N GLY A 380 -13.91 -4.47 -2.90
CA GLY A 380 -12.62 -3.94 -2.47
C GLY A 380 -12.01 -4.67 -1.27
N MET A 381 -12.62 -5.77 -0.81
CA MET A 381 -12.07 -6.58 0.28
C MET A 381 -10.89 -7.39 -0.25
N ALA A 382 -9.76 -7.27 0.45
CA ALA A 382 -8.50 -7.87 0.03
C ALA A 382 -8.13 -9.07 0.92
N THR A 383 -7.76 -10.17 0.27
CA THR A 383 -7.26 -11.39 0.92
C THR A 383 -5.82 -11.62 0.50
N THR A 384 -4.92 -11.72 1.47
CA THR A 384 -3.51 -12.05 1.21
C THR A 384 -3.38 -13.53 0.88
N LEU A 385 -2.84 -13.84 -0.30
CA LEU A 385 -2.60 -15.20 -0.77
C LEU A 385 -1.23 -15.74 -0.32
N ALA A 386 -0.22 -14.86 -0.31
CA ALA A 386 1.14 -15.15 0.11
C ALA A 386 1.88 -13.85 0.43
N SER A 387 2.93 -13.95 1.24
CA SER A 387 3.82 -12.85 1.59
C SER A 387 5.26 -13.33 1.57
N GLY A 388 6.20 -12.46 1.20
CA GLY A 388 7.62 -12.76 1.20
C GLY A 388 8.48 -11.52 1.05
N ASN A 389 9.79 -11.72 1.15
CA ASN A 389 10.77 -10.69 0.78
C ASN A 389 10.81 -10.56 -0.74
N GLY A 390 11.07 -9.37 -1.25
CA GLY A 390 11.16 -9.15 -2.68
C GLY A 390 12.06 -7.98 -3.02
N THR A 391 12.74 -8.11 -4.15
CA THR A 391 13.47 -7.04 -4.83
C THR A 391 12.94 -6.88 -6.25
N ASN A 392 13.57 -6.03 -7.05
CA ASN A 392 13.15 -5.77 -8.41
C ASN A 392 13.16 -7.05 -9.26
N GLY A 393 12.01 -7.43 -9.83
CA GLY A 393 11.84 -8.65 -10.64
C GLY A 393 11.40 -9.89 -9.86
N THR A 394 10.96 -9.75 -8.61
CA THR A 394 10.49 -10.88 -7.79
C THR A 394 9.16 -11.44 -8.28
N THR A 395 8.96 -12.74 -8.10
CA THR A 395 7.68 -13.42 -8.29
C THR A 395 7.16 -13.97 -6.96
N ILE A 396 5.90 -13.68 -6.62
CA ILE A 396 5.20 -14.27 -5.47
C ILE A 396 4.16 -15.27 -5.99
N THR A 397 4.21 -16.49 -5.45
CA THR A 397 3.24 -17.56 -5.73
C THR A 397 2.25 -17.67 -4.58
N GLY A 398 0.95 -17.52 -4.88
CA GLY A 398 -0.13 -17.63 -3.89
C GLY A 398 -1.17 -18.66 -4.29
N LYS A 399 -1.77 -19.35 -3.31
CA LYS A 399 -2.84 -20.32 -3.55
C LYS A 399 -4.20 -19.64 -3.44
N ILE A 400 -5.05 -19.79 -4.46
CA ILE A 400 -6.44 -19.30 -4.41
C ILE A 400 -7.23 -20.11 -3.36
N PRO A 401 -7.92 -19.47 -2.41
CA PRO A 401 -8.68 -20.21 -1.40
C PRO A 401 -9.85 -20.96 -2.03
N THR A 402 -10.18 -22.15 -1.51
CA THR A 402 -11.19 -23.06 -2.08
C THR A 402 -12.63 -22.58 -1.93
N GLY A 403 -12.91 -21.63 -1.02
CA GLY A 403 -14.25 -21.06 -0.80
C GLY A 403 -14.64 -19.92 -1.74
N TYR A 404 -13.77 -19.55 -2.68
CA TYR A 404 -14.02 -18.46 -3.61
C TYR A 404 -14.77 -18.95 -4.84
N TYR A 405 -15.65 -18.11 -5.39
CA TYR A 405 -16.56 -18.46 -6.47
C TYR A 405 -16.40 -17.50 -7.65
N SER A 406 -16.94 -17.90 -8.81
CA SER A 406 -16.93 -17.07 -10.01
C SER A 406 -17.77 -15.80 -9.80
N THR A 407 -17.24 -14.64 -10.20
CA THR A 407 -17.95 -13.37 -10.17
C THR A 407 -17.99 -12.78 -11.57
N LYS A 408 -19.03 -11.98 -11.87
CA LYS A 408 -19.20 -11.34 -13.18
C LYS A 408 -18.03 -10.40 -13.55
N PHE A 409 -17.40 -9.78 -12.54
CA PHE A 409 -16.36 -8.79 -12.71
C PHE A 409 -14.93 -9.33 -12.48
N GLY A 410 -14.80 -10.62 -12.13
CA GLY A 410 -13.53 -11.22 -11.74
C GLY A 410 -13.02 -10.71 -10.39
N TYR A 411 -11.75 -11.03 -10.12
CA TYR A 411 -11.01 -10.58 -8.94
C TYR A 411 -9.77 -9.80 -9.40
N LEU A 412 -9.44 -8.74 -8.69
CA LEU A 412 -8.23 -7.98 -8.96
C LEU A 412 -7.06 -8.59 -8.18
N VAL A 413 -6.00 -8.99 -8.88
CA VAL A 413 -4.74 -9.42 -8.30
C VAL A 413 -3.79 -8.24 -8.22
N ARG A 414 -3.20 -7.98 -7.06
CA ARG A 414 -2.20 -6.91 -6.87
C ARG A 414 -1.11 -7.33 -5.88
N VAL A 415 0.01 -6.62 -5.90
CA VAL A 415 1.07 -6.74 -4.89
C VAL A 415 1.06 -5.51 -3.99
N VAL A 416 1.21 -5.72 -2.68
CA VAL A 416 1.28 -4.64 -1.68
C VAL A 416 2.53 -4.78 -0.81
N SER A 417 3.15 -3.67 -0.43
CA SER A 417 4.20 -3.62 0.59
C SER A 417 3.63 -3.24 1.95
N ASN A 418 4.34 -3.59 3.03
CA ASN A 418 4.01 -3.13 4.38
C ASN A 418 4.81 -1.88 4.79
N LYS A 419 6.02 -1.64 4.24
CA LYS A 419 6.94 -0.59 4.69
C LYS A 419 7.77 0.07 3.57
N PRO A 420 7.35 1.25 3.07
CA PRO A 420 6.07 1.88 3.33
C PRO A 420 4.93 1.11 2.67
N SER A 421 3.68 1.34 3.10
CA SER A 421 2.52 0.71 2.46
C SER A 421 2.26 1.28 1.07
N VAL A 422 2.61 0.51 0.04
CA VAL A 422 2.40 0.82 -1.37
C VAL A 422 1.61 -0.32 -2.01
N LYS A 423 0.74 0.01 -2.96
CA LYS A 423 -0.05 -0.97 -3.72
C LYS A 423 0.30 -0.80 -5.19
N SER A 424 0.52 -1.91 -5.88
CA SER A 424 0.58 -1.89 -7.34
C SER A 424 -0.80 -1.65 -7.93
N ASP A 425 -0.82 -1.30 -9.22
CA ASP A 425 -1.98 -1.57 -10.06
C ASP A 425 -2.28 -3.08 -10.06
N GLY A 426 -3.51 -3.44 -10.44
CA GLY A 426 -3.93 -4.82 -10.43
C GLY A 426 -4.33 -5.36 -11.79
N ILE A 427 -4.21 -6.68 -11.95
CA ILE A 427 -4.68 -7.41 -13.11
C ILE A 427 -5.93 -8.17 -12.72
N VAL A 428 -7.00 -8.04 -13.50
CA VAL A 428 -8.26 -8.77 -13.26
C VAL A 428 -8.11 -10.21 -13.75
N ILE A 429 -8.47 -11.17 -12.90
CA ILE A 429 -8.54 -12.59 -13.22
C ILE A 429 -9.96 -13.12 -13.06
N ALA A 430 -10.32 -14.14 -13.84
CA ALA A 430 -11.57 -14.87 -13.70
C ALA A 430 -11.35 -16.13 -12.84
N LEU A 431 -12.21 -16.34 -11.83
CA LEU A 431 -12.30 -17.62 -11.14
C LEU A 431 -13.34 -18.51 -11.84
N ASN A 432 -12.91 -19.71 -12.20
CA ASN A 432 -13.77 -20.71 -12.81
C ASN A 432 -14.47 -21.52 -11.73
N ALA A 433 -15.78 -21.72 -11.86
CA ALA A 433 -16.55 -22.50 -10.89
C ALA A 433 -16.07 -23.96 -10.86
N LEU A 434 -15.90 -24.51 -9.65
CA LEU A 434 -15.67 -25.95 -9.49
C LEU A 434 -16.92 -26.72 -9.94
N PRO A 435 -16.77 -27.86 -10.63
CA PRO A 435 -17.92 -28.69 -11.00
C PRO A 435 -18.62 -29.24 -9.74
N THR A 436 -19.94 -29.40 -9.82
CA THR A 436 -20.72 -30.10 -8.79
C THR A 436 -20.60 -31.61 -9.02
N ALA A 437 -19.51 -32.21 -8.54
CA ALA A 437 -19.26 -33.63 -8.72
C ALA A 437 -20.34 -34.48 -8.04
N THR A 438 -20.93 -35.40 -8.78
CA THR A 438 -21.87 -36.41 -8.24
C THR A 438 -21.42 -37.80 -8.62
N LEU A 439 -21.68 -38.78 -7.76
CA LEU A 439 -21.45 -40.20 -8.02
C LEU A 439 -22.63 -41.01 -7.47
N LYS A 440 -23.20 -41.90 -8.30
CA LYS A 440 -24.32 -42.77 -7.95
C LYS A 440 -24.08 -44.18 -8.46
N ASP A 441 -24.56 -45.19 -7.76
CA ASP A 441 -24.64 -46.57 -8.24
C ASP A 441 -26.08 -46.92 -8.67
N ASN A 442 -26.24 -48.04 -9.39
CA ASN A 442 -27.55 -48.57 -9.81
C ASN A 442 -28.07 -49.71 -8.91
N GLY A 443 -27.51 -49.88 -7.72
CA GLY A 443 -27.86 -50.91 -6.78
C GLY A 443 -26.62 -51.53 -6.12
N PRO A 444 -26.80 -52.17 -4.95
CA PRO A 444 -25.72 -52.91 -4.32
C PRO A 444 -25.36 -54.15 -5.14
N LEU A 445 -24.13 -54.61 -4.99
CA LEU A 445 -23.74 -55.92 -5.48
C LEU A 445 -24.53 -56.99 -4.72
N SER A 446 -25.03 -57.97 -5.45
CA SER A 446 -25.81 -59.07 -4.88
C SER A 446 -25.65 -60.31 -5.74
N GLY A 447 -26.24 -61.42 -5.29
CA GLY A 447 -26.22 -62.64 -6.07
C GLY A 447 -26.92 -62.59 -7.43
N THR A 448 -27.78 -61.60 -7.66
CA THR A 448 -28.45 -61.37 -8.94
C THR A 448 -27.85 -60.20 -9.73
N LEU A 449 -27.21 -59.25 -9.05
CA LEU A 449 -26.52 -58.12 -9.65
C LEU A 449 -25.03 -58.20 -9.33
N THR A 450 -24.30 -58.94 -10.17
CA THR A 450 -22.86 -59.22 -10.00
C THR A 450 -21.95 -58.10 -10.53
N SER A 451 -22.52 -57.11 -11.22
CA SER A 451 -21.83 -55.88 -11.61
C SER A 451 -22.75 -54.68 -11.48
N VAL A 452 -22.16 -53.55 -11.11
CA VAL A 452 -22.84 -52.29 -10.83
C VAL A 452 -22.30 -51.22 -11.76
N THR A 453 -23.20 -50.38 -12.26
CA THR A 453 -22.84 -49.21 -13.06
C THR A 453 -22.80 -47.98 -12.15
N LEU A 454 -21.61 -47.42 -11.99
CA LEU A 454 -21.41 -46.11 -11.40
C LEU A 454 -21.68 -45.03 -12.46
N THR A 455 -22.49 -44.05 -12.11
CA THR A 455 -22.83 -42.89 -12.95
C THR A 455 -22.38 -41.61 -12.26
N ALA A 456 -21.48 -40.88 -12.90
CA ALA A 456 -20.98 -39.59 -12.47
C ALA A 456 -21.63 -38.44 -13.24
N GLY A 457 -21.61 -37.25 -12.66
CA GLY A 457 -22.23 -36.07 -13.24
C GLY A 457 -21.58 -34.77 -12.79
N GLY A 458 -22.00 -33.66 -13.42
CA GLY A 458 -21.57 -32.31 -13.07
C GLY A 458 -20.34 -31.77 -13.82
N GLY A 459 -19.81 -32.50 -14.81
CA GLY A 459 -18.68 -32.06 -15.63
C GLY A 459 -18.71 -32.60 -17.06
N THR A 460 -17.55 -32.53 -17.73
CA THR A 460 -17.36 -32.96 -19.13
C THR A 460 -16.35 -34.10 -19.28
N SER A 461 -15.55 -34.39 -18.24
CA SER A 461 -14.61 -35.51 -18.21
C SER A 461 -14.56 -36.11 -16.80
N TYR A 462 -14.41 -37.43 -16.72
CA TYR A 462 -14.56 -38.21 -15.50
C TYR A 462 -13.43 -39.24 -15.36
N ALA A 463 -12.82 -39.33 -14.17
CA ALA A 463 -11.83 -40.37 -13.86
C ALA A 463 -12.24 -41.09 -12.57
N PHE A 464 -12.51 -42.40 -12.67
CA PHE A 464 -12.97 -43.22 -11.55
C PHE A 464 -11.81 -43.94 -10.85
N GLY A 465 -11.91 -44.09 -9.53
CA GLY A 465 -11.00 -44.86 -8.69
C GLY A 465 -11.78 -45.74 -7.71
N GLY A 466 -11.22 -46.91 -7.38
CA GLY A 466 -11.80 -47.87 -6.45
C GLY A 466 -11.45 -49.33 -6.80
N PRO A 467 -11.85 -50.31 -5.95
CA PRO A 467 -11.61 -51.74 -6.22
C PRO A 467 -12.45 -52.24 -7.40
N GLY A 468 -12.13 -53.39 -8.00
CA GLY A 468 -13.02 -54.07 -8.95
C GLY A 468 -13.51 -53.23 -10.15
N LEU A 469 -12.74 -52.25 -10.61
CA LEU A 469 -13.03 -51.48 -11.81
C LEU A 469 -12.86 -52.36 -13.05
N VAL A 470 -13.98 -52.68 -13.71
CA VAL A 470 -14.01 -53.52 -14.91
C VAL A 470 -13.81 -52.67 -16.16
N SER A 471 -14.53 -51.55 -16.25
CA SER A 471 -14.42 -50.60 -17.36
C SER A 471 -14.86 -49.20 -16.94
N GLN A 472 -14.42 -48.19 -17.69
CA GLN A 472 -14.85 -46.81 -17.51
C GLN A 472 -14.95 -46.08 -18.85
N ASN A 473 -15.88 -45.14 -18.93
CA ASN A 473 -16.03 -44.22 -20.04
C ASN A 473 -15.89 -42.78 -19.51
N PRO A 474 -14.71 -42.16 -19.70
CA PRO A 474 -14.41 -40.82 -19.20
C PRO A 474 -15.28 -39.70 -19.77
N THR A 475 -15.99 -39.93 -20.88
CA THR A 475 -16.81 -38.91 -21.54
C THR A 475 -18.28 -39.04 -21.17
N SER A 476 -18.81 -40.27 -21.11
CA SER A 476 -20.21 -40.51 -20.71
C SER A 476 -20.40 -40.50 -19.19
N GLY A 477 -19.33 -40.51 -18.41
CA GLY A 477 -19.39 -40.49 -16.95
C GLY A 477 -19.91 -41.80 -16.37
N THR A 478 -19.57 -42.93 -16.96
CA THR A 478 -20.00 -44.25 -16.48
C THR A 478 -18.80 -45.16 -16.21
N ALA A 479 -18.89 -45.99 -15.18
CA ALA A 479 -17.93 -47.06 -14.90
C ALA A 479 -18.66 -48.34 -14.46
N ILE A 480 -18.17 -49.50 -14.87
CA ILE A 480 -18.68 -50.80 -14.44
C ILE A 480 -17.74 -51.36 -13.39
N VAL A 481 -18.32 -51.78 -12.26
CA VAL A 481 -17.58 -52.31 -11.11
C VAL A 481 -18.19 -53.61 -10.60
N ASN A 482 -17.38 -54.47 -9.99
CA ASN A 482 -17.81 -55.79 -9.52
C ASN A 482 -17.34 -56.13 -8.09
N ALA A 483 -16.88 -55.13 -7.34
CA ALA A 483 -16.46 -55.31 -5.96
C ALA A 483 -17.12 -54.29 -5.04
N SER A 484 -17.54 -54.72 -3.85
CA SER A 484 -17.91 -53.79 -2.78
C SER A 484 -16.67 -52.97 -2.35
N GLY A 485 -16.89 -51.74 -1.89
CA GLY A 485 -15.83 -50.84 -1.43
C GLY A 485 -16.12 -49.36 -1.65
N ILE A 486 -15.13 -48.50 -1.35
CA ILE A 486 -15.24 -47.05 -1.56
C ILE A 486 -14.74 -46.70 -2.96
N TYR A 487 -15.59 -45.99 -3.70
CA TYR A 487 -15.29 -45.44 -5.00
C TYR A 487 -15.18 -43.92 -4.95
N SER A 488 -14.34 -43.37 -5.81
CA SER A 488 -14.22 -41.93 -6.05
C SER A 488 -14.29 -41.62 -7.54
N VAL A 489 -14.74 -40.43 -7.87
CA VAL A 489 -14.66 -39.88 -9.22
C VAL A 489 -14.10 -38.46 -9.16
N THR A 490 -13.10 -38.19 -10.00
CA THR A 490 -12.63 -36.82 -10.30
C THR A 490 -13.40 -36.33 -11.51
N VAL A 491 -14.20 -35.29 -11.31
CA VAL A 491 -15.03 -34.65 -12.33
C VAL A 491 -14.35 -33.37 -12.78
N THR A 492 -14.08 -33.23 -14.07
CA THR A 492 -13.47 -32.03 -14.67
C THR A 492 -14.50 -31.33 -15.55
N SER A 493 -14.66 -30.02 -15.36
CA SER A 493 -15.54 -29.16 -16.15
C SER A 493 -14.92 -28.73 -17.48
N SER A 494 -15.70 -28.08 -18.34
CA SER A 494 -15.22 -27.48 -19.60
C SER A 494 -14.18 -26.38 -19.39
N THR A 495 -14.13 -25.78 -18.20
CA THR A 495 -13.14 -24.75 -17.82
C THR A 495 -11.85 -25.33 -17.26
N GLY A 496 -11.72 -26.65 -17.22
CA GLY A 496 -10.54 -27.36 -16.71
C GLY A 496 -10.49 -27.51 -15.18
N CYS A 497 -11.43 -26.93 -14.43
CA CYS A 497 -11.51 -27.14 -12.98
C CYS A 497 -12.08 -28.51 -12.62
N SER A 498 -11.50 -29.13 -11.59
CA SER A 498 -11.88 -30.46 -11.13
C SER A 498 -12.37 -30.46 -9.68
N ASN A 499 -13.30 -31.36 -9.38
CA ASN A 499 -13.77 -31.65 -8.02
C ASN A 499 -14.04 -33.15 -7.89
N THR A 500 -14.12 -33.67 -6.67
CA THR A 500 -14.30 -35.10 -6.42
C THR A 500 -15.63 -35.43 -5.75
N ALA A 501 -16.16 -36.61 -6.05
CA ALA A 501 -17.27 -37.22 -5.31
C ALA A 501 -16.90 -38.65 -4.94
N SER A 502 -17.45 -39.14 -3.83
CA SER A 502 -17.20 -40.49 -3.33
C SER A 502 -18.49 -41.19 -2.93
N LEU A 503 -18.48 -42.51 -3.04
CA LEU A 503 -19.62 -43.39 -2.77
C LEU A 503 -19.12 -44.72 -2.24
N ALA A 504 -19.77 -45.25 -1.21
CA ALA A 504 -19.54 -46.61 -0.74
C ALA A 504 -20.52 -47.56 -1.43
N LEU A 505 -19.99 -48.54 -2.18
CA LEU A 505 -20.79 -49.57 -2.82
C LEU A 505 -20.94 -50.78 -1.88
N ALA A 506 -22.17 -51.07 -1.49
CA ALA A 506 -22.50 -52.22 -0.65
C ALA A 506 -22.52 -53.54 -1.44
N GLY A 507 -22.23 -54.64 -0.74
CA GLY A 507 -22.37 -56.02 -1.21
C GLY A 507 -22.73 -56.94 -0.05
N THR A 508 -23.16 -58.17 -0.32
CA THR A 508 -23.51 -59.16 0.73
C THR A 508 -22.31 -59.48 1.61
N ASP A 509 -22.52 -59.64 2.92
CA ASP A 509 -21.45 -59.98 3.87
C ASP A 509 -21.94 -60.94 4.96
N LEU A 510 -21.18 -62.02 5.20
CA LEU A 510 -21.50 -62.99 6.26
C LEU A 510 -20.42 -62.99 7.34
N THR A 511 -20.83 -63.11 8.61
CA THR A 511 -19.91 -63.27 9.74
C THR A 511 -20.28 -64.50 10.56
N PRO A 512 -19.33 -65.39 10.90
CA PRO A 512 -19.60 -66.55 11.73
C PRO A 512 -19.43 -66.26 13.23
N THR A 513 -20.13 -67.01 14.06
CA THR A 513 -19.88 -67.13 15.50
C THR A 513 -19.99 -68.58 15.94
N LEU A 514 -19.36 -68.94 17.06
CA LEU A 514 -19.43 -70.30 17.62
C LEU A 514 -19.84 -70.30 19.09
N VAL A 515 -20.96 -70.96 19.39
CA VAL A 515 -21.56 -71.12 20.72
C VAL A 515 -21.28 -72.52 21.27
N LEU A 516 -20.42 -72.58 22.29
CA LEU A 516 -20.05 -73.78 23.06
C LEU A 516 -19.73 -73.38 24.53
N PRO A 517 -20.72 -72.93 25.32
CA PRO A 517 -20.51 -72.34 26.65
C PRO A 517 -19.68 -73.23 27.57
N GLN A 518 -19.98 -74.53 27.62
CA GLN A 518 -19.10 -75.53 28.23
C GLN A 518 -18.08 -76.05 27.21
N ALA A 519 -16.91 -75.40 27.14
CA ALA A 519 -15.81 -75.77 26.25
C ALA A 519 -14.78 -76.73 26.88
N ASN A 520 -15.15 -77.36 28.00
CA ASN A 520 -14.30 -78.23 28.79
C ASN A 520 -14.67 -79.70 28.54
N PHE A 521 -13.69 -80.48 28.09
CA PHE A 521 -13.86 -81.90 27.78
C PHE A 521 -13.15 -82.74 28.84
N ALA A 522 -13.88 -83.20 29.85
CA ALA A 522 -13.30 -83.76 31.08
C ALA A 522 -12.46 -85.03 30.88
N ALA A 523 -12.90 -85.93 29.99
CA ALA A 523 -12.24 -87.20 29.72
C ALA A 523 -12.24 -87.53 28.23
N THR A 524 -11.33 -88.41 27.79
CA THR A 524 -11.43 -89.04 26.48
C THR A 524 -12.79 -89.71 26.30
N GLY A 525 -13.44 -89.46 25.16
CA GLY A 525 -14.81 -89.88 24.85
C GLY A 525 -15.88 -88.86 25.23
N SER A 526 -15.54 -87.77 25.93
CA SER A 526 -16.51 -86.70 26.23
C SER A 526 -16.99 -86.04 24.94
N VAL A 527 -18.31 -85.93 24.79
CA VAL A 527 -18.97 -85.26 23.67
C VAL A 527 -19.59 -83.96 24.14
N ALA A 528 -19.35 -82.87 23.41
CA ALA A 528 -20.04 -81.61 23.59
C ALA A 528 -20.63 -81.13 22.27
N ASN A 529 -21.85 -80.63 22.33
CA ASN A 529 -22.52 -80.05 21.17
C ASN A 529 -22.26 -78.55 21.11
N LEU A 530 -22.13 -78.03 19.90
CA LEU A 530 -21.96 -76.60 19.62
C LEU A 530 -22.88 -76.15 18.50
N VAL A 531 -23.09 -74.84 18.42
CA VAL A 531 -23.81 -74.18 17.32
C VAL A 531 -22.88 -73.15 16.67
N VAL A 532 -22.73 -73.23 15.36
CA VAL A 532 -22.16 -72.17 14.52
C VAL A 532 -23.31 -71.32 14.00
N ASN A 533 -23.30 -70.01 14.24
CA ASN A 533 -24.23 -69.11 13.57
C ASN A 533 -23.53 -68.37 12.44
N LEU A 534 -24.19 -68.24 11.29
CA LEU A 534 -23.79 -67.36 10.20
C LEU A 534 -24.78 -66.19 10.16
N PHE A 535 -24.28 -64.96 10.30
CA PHE A 535 -25.08 -63.74 10.27
C PHE A 535 -24.83 -62.98 8.99
N GLU A 536 -25.90 -62.58 8.30
CA GLU A 536 -25.81 -61.59 7.24
C GLU A 536 -25.86 -60.19 7.86
N VAL A 537 -24.81 -59.40 7.61
CA VAL A 537 -24.56 -58.14 8.32
C VAL A 537 -24.66 -56.90 7.44
N ALA A 538 -24.77 -57.06 6.12
CA ALA A 538 -24.89 -55.97 5.14
C ALA A 538 -26.35 -55.67 4.72
N GLY A 539 -27.33 -56.44 5.18
CA GLY A 539 -28.74 -56.27 4.85
C GLY A 539 -29.10 -56.73 3.44
N LEU A 540 -28.30 -57.61 2.83
CA LEU A 540 -28.47 -58.11 1.47
C LEU A 540 -28.51 -59.64 1.47
N PRO A 541 -29.47 -60.29 0.78
CA PRO A 541 -29.52 -61.74 0.77
C PRO A 541 -28.31 -62.34 0.04
N THR A 542 -27.92 -63.55 0.42
CA THR A 542 -26.89 -64.30 -0.31
C THR A 542 -27.42 -64.80 -1.66
N THR A 543 -26.51 -65.05 -2.61
CA THR A 543 -26.74 -65.96 -3.73
C THR A 543 -27.33 -67.29 -3.26
N MET A 544 -28.15 -67.90 -4.10
CA MET A 544 -28.70 -69.23 -3.82
C MET A 544 -27.59 -70.30 -3.91
N SER A 545 -27.64 -71.27 -2.99
CA SER A 545 -26.96 -72.58 -3.09
C SER A 545 -25.42 -72.59 -3.06
N ASN A 546 -24.75 -71.49 -2.69
CA ASN A 546 -23.28 -71.40 -2.77
C ASN A 546 -22.57 -71.05 -1.46
N VAL A 547 -23.29 -70.71 -0.39
CA VAL A 547 -22.67 -70.41 0.90
C VAL A 547 -21.89 -71.63 1.36
N ALA A 548 -20.60 -71.45 1.61
CA ALA A 548 -19.69 -72.51 1.98
C ALA A 548 -18.94 -72.15 3.27
N ILE A 549 -18.81 -73.13 4.17
CA ILE A 549 -18.04 -72.98 5.42
C ILE A 549 -17.17 -74.19 5.66
N THR A 550 -16.14 -74.02 6.47
CA THR A 550 -15.30 -75.10 6.98
C THR A 550 -15.15 -74.97 8.49
N ILE A 551 -15.44 -76.03 9.22
CA ILE A 551 -15.17 -76.11 10.67
C ILE A 551 -14.01 -77.09 10.92
N THR A 552 -13.08 -76.68 11.76
CA THR A 552 -11.85 -77.44 12.05
C THR A 552 -11.69 -77.60 13.55
N ALA A 553 -11.84 -78.83 14.04
CA ALA A 553 -11.45 -79.22 15.38
C ALA A 553 -9.91 -79.35 15.47
N PRO A 554 -9.30 -79.12 16.66
CA PRO A 554 -7.87 -79.32 16.83
C PRO A 554 -7.49 -80.81 16.92
N ALA A 555 -6.18 -81.10 16.83
CA ALA A 555 -5.69 -82.46 17.02
C ALA A 555 -6.08 -83.01 18.40
N GLY A 556 -6.42 -84.30 18.47
CA GLY A 556 -6.94 -84.92 19.69
C GLY A 556 -8.45 -84.74 19.91
N TYR A 557 -9.16 -84.18 18.93
CA TYR A 557 -10.63 -84.08 18.88
C TYR A 557 -11.16 -84.51 17.51
N THR A 558 -12.40 -84.99 17.48
CA THR A 558 -13.17 -85.23 16.25
C THR A 558 -14.44 -84.39 16.25
N ILE A 559 -14.98 -84.13 15.05
CA ILE A 559 -16.22 -83.39 14.84
C ILE A 559 -17.17 -84.19 13.95
N SER A 560 -18.45 -84.17 14.27
CA SER A 560 -19.52 -84.78 13.48
C SER A 560 -20.65 -83.79 13.20
N PHE A 561 -21.37 -84.06 12.11
CA PHE A 561 -22.51 -83.28 11.65
C PHE A 561 -23.62 -84.24 11.24
N ASP A 562 -24.81 -84.07 11.80
CA ASP A 562 -26.00 -84.84 11.43
C ASP A 562 -26.89 -83.97 10.51
N PRO A 563 -26.98 -84.29 9.20
CA PRO A 563 -27.77 -83.52 8.25
C PRO A 563 -29.29 -83.71 8.42
N SER A 564 -29.74 -84.65 9.24
CA SER A 564 -31.17 -84.88 9.52
C SER A 564 -31.66 -84.15 10.76
N SER A 565 -30.74 -83.64 11.59
CA SER A 565 -31.10 -82.98 12.84
C SER A 565 -31.69 -81.59 12.62
N THR A 566 -32.72 -81.26 13.39
CA THR A 566 -33.36 -79.93 13.40
C THR A 566 -33.20 -79.22 14.74
N ARG A 567 -32.66 -79.92 15.75
CA ARG A 567 -32.48 -79.41 17.11
C ARG A 567 -31.23 -79.99 17.78
N ILE A 568 -30.55 -79.20 18.61
CA ILE A 568 -29.37 -79.65 19.35
C ILE A 568 -29.33 -79.05 20.76
N ASN A 569 -28.92 -79.84 21.75
CA ASN A 569 -28.73 -79.37 23.14
C ASN A 569 -27.28 -78.95 23.35
N VAL A 570 -27.03 -77.68 23.64
CA VAL A 570 -25.71 -77.10 23.92
C VAL A 570 -25.53 -76.92 25.43
N LEU A 571 -24.63 -77.71 26.03
CA LEU A 571 -24.35 -77.68 27.46
C LEU A 571 -23.88 -76.31 27.95
N GLY A 572 -24.49 -75.83 29.05
CA GLY A 572 -24.25 -74.49 29.60
C GLY A 572 -24.91 -73.34 28.82
N GLY A 573 -25.67 -73.63 27.75
CA GLY A 573 -26.47 -72.65 27.02
C GLY A 573 -27.78 -72.30 27.73
N THR A 574 -28.26 -71.07 27.51
CA THR A 574 -29.51 -70.55 28.09
C THR A 574 -30.76 -70.93 27.27
N GLU A 575 -30.59 -71.33 26.01
CA GLU A 575 -31.65 -71.80 25.13
C GLU A 575 -31.39 -73.25 24.76
N ASN A 576 -32.20 -74.20 25.26
CA ASN A 576 -32.06 -75.62 24.96
C ASN A 576 -33.44 -76.28 24.84
N PRO A 577 -33.70 -77.10 23.80
CA PRO A 577 -32.84 -77.33 22.63
C PRO A 577 -32.79 -76.14 21.66
N VAL A 578 -31.63 -75.88 21.04
CA VAL A 578 -31.45 -74.85 20.01
C VAL A 578 -31.96 -75.37 18.67
N ALA A 579 -32.76 -74.58 17.94
CA ALA A 579 -33.16 -74.90 16.56
C ALA A 579 -31.96 -74.71 15.60
N ILE A 580 -31.77 -75.67 14.69
CA ILE A 580 -30.67 -75.68 13.72
C ILE A 580 -31.15 -76.05 12.32
N ASP A 581 -30.39 -75.62 11.33
CA ASP A 581 -30.69 -75.69 9.89
C ASP A 581 -29.89 -76.79 9.18
N ASN A 582 -29.44 -77.83 9.89
CA ASN A 582 -28.55 -78.84 9.30
C ASN A 582 -29.14 -79.51 8.05
N SER A 583 -30.46 -79.63 7.97
CA SER A 583 -31.18 -80.17 6.79
C SER A 583 -30.96 -79.38 5.51
N ASN A 584 -30.54 -78.11 5.61
CA ASN A 584 -30.31 -77.23 4.47
C ASN A 584 -28.85 -77.30 3.96
N TRP A 585 -28.00 -78.15 4.54
CA TRP A 585 -26.57 -78.21 4.23
C TRP A 585 -26.08 -79.61 3.90
N SER A 586 -25.06 -79.67 3.05
CA SER A 586 -24.40 -80.91 2.62
C SER A 586 -22.92 -80.85 3.00
N VAL A 587 -22.41 -81.93 3.59
CA VAL A 587 -20.97 -82.11 3.82
C VAL A 587 -20.31 -82.39 2.47
N THR A 588 -19.37 -81.54 2.06
CA THR A 588 -18.65 -81.67 0.78
C THR A 588 -17.29 -82.32 0.94
N SER A 589 -16.67 -82.21 2.11
CA SER A 589 -15.43 -82.89 2.44
C SER A 589 -15.34 -83.21 3.94
N SER A 590 -14.64 -84.30 4.28
CA SER A 590 -14.27 -84.65 5.64
C SER A 590 -12.81 -85.09 5.66
N LEU A 591 -11.98 -84.41 6.44
CA LEU A 591 -10.58 -84.75 6.62
C LEU A 591 -10.35 -85.27 8.03
N ALA A 592 -9.99 -86.56 8.13
CA ALA A 592 -9.65 -87.26 9.38
C ALA A 592 -10.70 -87.11 10.51
N ASN A 593 -11.98 -86.92 10.17
CA ASN A 593 -13.07 -86.61 11.12
C ASN A 593 -12.77 -85.40 12.02
N ARG A 594 -11.90 -84.49 11.56
CA ARG A 594 -11.43 -83.33 12.32
C ARG A 594 -11.79 -82.02 11.63
N GLN A 595 -11.86 -82.03 10.31
CA GLN A 595 -12.30 -80.88 9.52
C GLN A 595 -13.46 -81.30 8.63
N LEU A 596 -14.54 -80.52 8.65
CA LEU A 596 -15.71 -80.70 7.80
C LEU A 596 -15.94 -79.42 7.00
N SER A 597 -16.01 -79.56 5.68
CA SER A 597 -16.50 -78.49 4.80
C SER A 597 -17.95 -78.76 4.42
N LEU A 598 -18.77 -77.73 4.52
CA LEU A 598 -20.19 -77.78 4.22
C LEU A 598 -20.53 -76.74 3.15
N VAL A 599 -21.47 -77.09 2.28
CA VAL A 599 -22.08 -76.18 1.31
C VAL A 599 -23.59 -76.24 1.47
N MET A 600 -24.22 -75.07 1.41
CA MET A 600 -25.66 -74.89 1.43
C MET A 600 -26.32 -75.60 0.23
N LYS A 601 -27.41 -76.34 0.46
CA LYS A 601 -28.10 -77.12 -0.58
C LYS A 601 -28.77 -76.23 -1.62
N ALA A 602 -29.11 -76.85 -2.76
CA ALA A 602 -29.83 -76.21 -3.85
C ALA A 602 -31.12 -75.50 -3.36
N ASN A 603 -31.37 -74.31 -3.92
CA ASN A 603 -32.55 -73.45 -3.65
C ASN A 603 -32.64 -72.92 -2.21
N GLN A 604 -31.53 -72.89 -1.47
CA GLN A 604 -31.43 -72.26 -0.15
C GLN A 604 -30.60 -70.98 -0.23
N PHE A 605 -30.86 -70.02 0.66
CA PHE A 605 -30.11 -68.77 0.79
C PHE A 605 -30.24 -68.23 2.22
N ILE A 606 -29.37 -67.29 2.60
CA ILE A 606 -29.52 -66.51 3.83
C ILE A 606 -30.16 -65.18 3.44
N GLY A 607 -31.33 -64.87 4.01
CA GLY A 607 -32.02 -63.60 3.74
C GLY A 607 -31.26 -62.39 4.25
N ALA A 608 -31.62 -61.19 3.78
CA ALA A 608 -31.11 -59.93 4.29
C ALA A 608 -31.29 -59.82 5.82
N GLY A 609 -30.20 -59.54 6.55
CA GLY A 609 -30.16 -59.52 8.02
C GLY A 609 -30.43 -60.88 8.67
N GLY A 610 -30.40 -61.96 7.88
CA GLY A 610 -30.75 -63.31 8.29
C GLY A 610 -29.67 -63.97 9.15
N LYS A 611 -30.09 -64.99 9.90
CA LYS A 611 -29.21 -65.89 10.65
C LYS A 611 -29.51 -67.33 10.28
N VAL A 612 -28.46 -68.12 10.06
CA VAL A 612 -28.53 -69.58 9.97
C VAL A 612 -27.74 -70.20 11.12
N ALA A 613 -28.27 -71.26 11.74
CA ALA A 613 -27.63 -71.95 12.86
C ALA A 613 -27.31 -73.40 12.51
N LEU A 614 -26.05 -73.82 12.66
CA LEU A 614 -25.58 -75.16 12.32
C LEU A 614 -25.08 -75.89 13.57
N GLY A 615 -25.64 -77.06 13.84
CA GLY A 615 -25.32 -77.88 15.00
C GLY A 615 -24.25 -78.94 14.70
N PHE A 616 -23.24 -79.03 15.56
CA PHE A 616 -22.17 -80.01 15.47
C PHE A 616 -21.92 -80.68 16.82
N SER A 617 -21.39 -81.90 16.80
CA SER A 617 -20.89 -82.57 18.01
C SER A 617 -19.38 -82.73 17.92
N VAL A 618 -18.68 -82.34 18.98
CA VAL A 618 -17.22 -82.48 19.11
C VAL A 618 -16.93 -83.51 20.18
N THR A 619 -15.98 -84.41 19.92
CA THR A 619 -15.58 -85.48 20.83
C THR A 619 -14.08 -85.38 21.13
N ARG A 620 -13.70 -85.42 22.41
CA ARG A 620 -12.28 -85.54 22.81
C ARG A 620 -11.80 -86.97 22.57
N THR A 621 -10.74 -87.16 21.79
CA THR A 621 -10.21 -88.49 21.44
C THR A 621 -8.85 -88.75 22.10
N SER A 622 -7.83 -87.93 21.84
CA SER A 622 -6.48 -88.14 22.36
C SER A 622 -5.82 -86.89 22.94
N ALA A 623 -6.54 -85.77 23.03
CA ALA A 623 -6.01 -84.56 23.66
C ALA A 623 -5.68 -84.81 25.14
N ASN A 624 -4.50 -84.37 25.58
CA ASN A 624 -4.01 -84.54 26.96
C ASN A 624 -4.83 -83.71 27.96
N SER A 625 -4.88 -84.16 29.20
CA SER A 625 -5.46 -83.38 30.31
C SER A 625 -4.65 -82.08 30.51
N GLY A 626 -5.34 -81.00 30.86
CA GLY A 626 -4.80 -79.64 30.92
C GLY A 626 -4.48 -78.98 29.57
N SER A 627 -4.65 -79.65 28.43
CA SER A 627 -4.31 -79.07 27.12
C SER A 627 -5.37 -78.06 26.66
N THR A 628 -4.92 -76.91 26.17
CA THR A 628 -5.76 -75.91 25.49
C THR A 628 -5.52 -75.97 23.99
N SER A 629 -6.59 -75.89 23.21
CA SER A 629 -6.51 -75.88 21.75
C SER A 629 -7.67 -75.07 21.17
N THR A 630 -7.61 -74.79 19.87
CA THR A 630 -8.58 -73.90 19.22
C THR A 630 -9.42 -74.66 18.21
N ILE A 631 -10.74 -74.53 18.31
CA ILE A 631 -11.66 -74.87 17.23
C ILE A 631 -11.92 -73.62 16.39
N THR A 632 -11.89 -73.75 15.07
CA THR A 632 -12.13 -72.64 14.15
C THR A 632 -13.28 -72.95 13.21
N VAL A 633 -14.05 -71.92 12.86
CA VAL A 633 -14.95 -71.92 11.73
C VAL A 633 -14.52 -70.82 10.77
N ASN A 634 -14.53 -71.15 9.49
CA ASN A 634 -14.16 -70.27 8.40
C ASN A 634 -15.29 -70.26 7.37
N ILE A 635 -15.83 -69.09 7.06
CA ILE A 635 -16.63 -68.89 5.85
C ILE A 635 -15.65 -68.91 4.67
N SER A 636 -15.95 -69.68 3.63
CA SER A 636 -15.08 -69.77 2.47
C SER A 636 -15.07 -68.43 1.72
N ASP A 637 -13.89 -68.00 1.27
CA ASP A 637 -13.78 -66.77 0.49
C ASP A 637 -14.60 -66.89 -0.81
N ASP A 638 -15.49 -65.93 -1.01
CA ASP A 638 -16.35 -65.88 -2.19
C ASP A 638 -15.80 -64.92 -3.24
N ALA A 639 -15.13 -65.47 -4.25
CA ALA A 639 -14.61 -64.69 -5.38
C ALA A 639 -15.71 -63.95 -6.16
N THR A 640 -16.97 -64.42 -6.08
CA THR A 640 -18.12 -63.78 -6.74
C THR A 640 -18.80 -62.73 -5.87
N LYS A 641 -18.43 -62.63 -4.59
CA LYS A 641 -19.06 -61.78 -3.57
C LYS A 641 -20.58 -61.92 -3.49
N GLY A 642 -21.09 -63.10 -3.84
CA GLY A 642 -22.50 -63.45 -3.76
C GLY A 642 -22.98 -63.70 -2.33
N TYR A 643 -22.11 -64.11 -1.41
CA TYR A 643 -22.44 -64.29 0.00
C TYR A 643 -21.44 -63.70 0.99
N ASP A 644 -20.22 -63.39 0.58
CA ASP A 644 -19.23 -62.79 1.45
C ASP A 644 -18.46 -61.66 0.74
N GLY A 645 -18.50 -60.48 1.34
CA GLY A 645 -17.93 -59.25 0.80
C GLY A 645 -16.71 -58.78 1.59
N ASN A 646 -16.45 -59.37 2.76
CA ASN A 646 -15.41 -58.95 3.69
C ASN A 646 -14.69 -60.16 4.30
N THR A 647 -13.71 -60.69 3.58
CA THR A 647 -12.93 -61.85 4.05
C THR A 647 -12.21 -61.66 5.39
N ALA A 648 -12.06 -60.42 5.89
CA ALA A 648 -11.46 -60.14 7.19
C ALA A 648 -12.30 -60.62 8.38
N ASN A 649 -13.61 -60.85 8.22
CA ASN A 649 -14.50 -61.35 9.27
C ASN A 649 -14.90 -62.83 9.10
N ASN A 650 -14.30 -63.55 8.14
CA ASN A 650 -14.66 -64.94 7.81
C ASN A 650 -14.27 -65.98 8.86
N VAL A 651 -13.34 -65.67 9.76
CA VAL A 651 -12.81 -66.63 10.73
C VAL A 651 -13.31 -66.31 12.13
N TYR A 652 -13.93 -67.31 12.77
CA TYR A 652 -14.18 -67.28 14.20
C TYR A 652 -13.46 -68.44 14.88
N ALA A 653 -12.77 -68.15 15.99
CA ALA A 653 -11.99 -69.11 16.75
C ALA A 653 -12.47 -69.16 18.20
N ARG A 654 -12.52 -70.37 18.80
CA ARG A 654 -12.86 -70.57 20.20
C ARG A 654 -11.87 -71.52 20.86
N ILE A 655 -11.42 -71.18 22.06
CA ILE A 655 -10.57 -72.07 22.86
C ILE A 655 -11.44 -73.18 23.47
N ILE A 656 -10.95 -74.41 23.36
CA ILE A 656 -11.45 -75.60 24.05
C ILE A 656 -10.32 -76.18 24.90
N ASN A 657 -10.67 -76.91 25.95
CA ASN A 657 -9.67 -77.59 26.78
C ASN A 657 -10.07 -79.03 27.12
N GLY A 658 -9.05 -79.88 27.23
CA GLY A 658 -9.18 -81.12 27.96
C GLY A 658 -8.86 -80.79 29.41
N LEU A 659 -9.81 -80.93 30.33
CA LEU A 659 -9.53 -80.72 31.76
C LEU A 659 -8.37 -81.59 32.22
#